data_AF-A0AAJ7SFP0-F1
#
_entry.id   AF-A0AAJ7SFP0-F1
#
_cell.length_a   1.000
_cell.length_b   1.000
_cell.length_c   1.000
_cell.angle_alpha   90.00
_cell.angle_beta   90.00
_cell.angle_gamma   90.00
#
_symmetry.space_group_name_H-M   'P 1'
#
loop_
_entity.id
_entity.type
_entity.pdbx_description
1 polymer ?
#
loop_
_entity_poly.entity_id
_entity_poly.type
_entity_poly.pdbx_seq_one_letter_code
_entity_poly.pdbx_strand_id
1 'polypeptide(L)'
;MADTKEAAFFPDVRFSIPASERIQIFRSDSPDDSFRILDHSGDHLLIGAKNAVYNVSTSTLRERSKLLWSSTETDMSQCTRKGRTAVACNNYIRVIALKTHETALICGTNAFKPQCREYRWDSAGDFRLLEEKTGEGRCPSDPNHNTTFTFAAPLGYRTERNLYVATAGQSSGADPMIYRDPLRTEQNDLRILNAPQFVSSMHIGSHVYFFFRETAIEYLNCGKAIYSRVARVCTNDEGISDRNKKFTSFLKARLNCSIPGDIPFYFNELQSTSSIVDGSYNGDRARLIYSVLNTGLNSIFGSAVCAFRVEDISEVFNGPFKEQENKNSNWLPVINSRVPEPRPGQCVNNSKSLPQATLTFIKEHPLMDLAVPAYFGRPIVVHTGFNYRYTCVAVDGQVEGVNGKMYDVLFIGTDHGHVVKVVNVASLRAEHQGPAVVEDVKVFAATKDVPTAVPVRNIIVQRSAYEDKIIVASQSEIRAVPLFHCDLAKTCVDCVRLRDPYCAWSLNERRCTEKWRRDPKSMVQNIEEGFHEKCGVSGKLNRDDRSDTYFSTSHLYTPETLAIAVTTSIVTSLVVGFMSGYIFAKRYRSEIECDTGPIDDYRRYVDVSRMTSDIAGDYSTPTTYKSNYALPPNVGTRPMNLVLNKSGEPTHNLSHPSSIQLSNMSSLQESKSTMQKVKKIYL
;
A
#
# COMPACT_ATOMS: atom_id res chain seq x y z
N MET A 1 -9.53 -32.20 9.66
CA MET A 1 -10.46 -31.07 9.45
C MET A 1 -10.33 -30.15 10.65
N ALA A 2 -9.46 -29.14 10.53
CA ALA A 2 -9.37 -28.06 11.51
C ALA A 2 -10.34 -26.95 11.07
N ASP A 3 -11.21 -26.56 11.97
CA ASP A 3 -12.32 -25.65 11.76
C ASP A 3 -11.79 -24.20 11.76
N THR A 4 -11.22 -23.73 10.65
CA THR A 4 -10.80 -22.33 10.49
C THR A 4 -12.02 -21.45 10.21
N LYS A 5 -12.73 -21.08 11.28
CA LYS A 5 -13.62 -19.91 11.26
C LYS A 5 -12.76 -18.64 11.36
N GLU A 6 -12.11 -18.25 10.27
CA GLU A 6 -11.72 -16.84 10.12
C GLU A 6 -12.99 -16.06 9.79
N ALA A 7 -13.63 -15.53 10.84
CA ALA A 7 -14.71 -14.58 10.69
C ALA A 7 -14.18 -13.36 9.94
N ALA A 8 -14.82 -13.02 8.81
CA ALA A 8 -14.69 -11.69 8.25
C ALA A 8 -15.11 -10.70 9.34
N PHE A 9 -14.16 -9.93 9.87
CA PHE A 9 -14.41 -8.91 10.88
C PHE A 9 -15.17 -7.76 10.21
N PHE A 10 -16.51 -7.84 10.22
CA PHE A 10 -17.36 -6.70 9.92
C PHE A 10 -17.29 -5.74 11.11
N PRO A 11 -17.30 -4.40 10.90
CA PRO A 11 -17.35 -3.44 11.99
C PRO A 11 -18.59 -3.71 12.85
N ASP A 12 -18.42 -3.82 14.17
CA ASP A 12 -19.54 -3.98 15.12
C ASP A 12 -20.48 -2.76 15.08
N VAL A 13 -20.01 -1.61 14.59
CA VAL A 13 -20.86 -0.42 14.41
C VAL A 13 -20.50 0.36 13.13
N ARG A 14 -21.50 0.55 12.25
CA ARG A 14 -21.40 1.46 11.09
C ARG A 14 -22.14 2.75 11.41
N PHE A 15 -21.42 3.87 11.38
CA PHE A 15 -22.01 5.18 11.53
C PHE A 15 -21.86 5.97 10.23
N SER A 16 -22.98 6.54 9.77
CA SER A 16 -22.93 7.68 8.85
C SER A 16 -22.78 8.94 9.70
N ILE A 17 -21.83 9.82 9.39
CA ILE A 17 -21.67 11.09 10.10
C ILE A 17 -23.02 11.84 10.04
N PRO A 18 -23.66 12.13 11.18
CA PRO A 18 -24.91 12.88 11.19
C PRO A 18 -24.67 14.27 10.59
N ALA A 19 -25.59 14.73 9.75
CA ALA A 19 -25.50 16.07 9.13
C ALA A 19 -25.46 17.24 10.15
N SER A 20 -25.65 16.97 11.45
CA SER A 20 -25.63 17.96 12.53
C SER A 20 -24.26 18.16 13.18
N GLU A 21 -23.24 17.35 12.86
CA GLU A 21 -21.88 17.64 13.32
C GLU A 21 -21.32 18.82 12.52
N ARG A 22 -20.66 19.76 13.22
CA ARG A 22 -19.99 20.92 12.60
C ARG A 22 -18.71 20.46 11.89
N ILE A 23 -18.86 19.63 10.86
CA ILE A 23 -17.76 19.21 10.01
C ILE A 23 -17.20 20.45 9.33
N GLN A 24 -15.95 20.78 9.62
CA GLN A 24 -15.26 21.84 8.92
C GLN A 24 -14.81 21.31 7.57
N ILE A 25 -15.00 22.11 6.52
CA ILE A 25 -14.72 21.72 5.14
C ILE A 25 -13.86 22.79 4.49
N PHE A 26 -12.77 22.37 3.86
CA PHE A 26 -11.99 23.19 2.95
C PHE A 26 -12.14 22.65 1.52
N ARG A 27 -12.59 23.54 0.62
CA ARG A 27 -12.64 23.33 -0.84
C ARG A 27 -12.06 24.57 -1.50
N SER A 28 -11.38 24.38 -2.63
CA SER A 28 -11.01 25.47 -3.54
C SER A 28 -12.19 25.85 -4.41
N ASP A 29 -12.11 27.05 -5.01
CA ASP A 29 -13.08 27.49 -6.02
C ASP A 29 -13.04 26.63 -7.30
N SER A 30 -11.91 25.97 -7.57
CA SER A 30 -11.75 25.04 -8.68
C SER A 30 -11.94 23.59 -8.22
N PRO A 31 -12.82 22.81 -8.87
CA PRO A 31 -13.13 21.43 -8.45
C PRO A 31 -12.01 20.42 -8.79
N ASP A 32 -10.98 20.81 -9.53
CA ASP A 32 -9.91 19.94 -10.04
C ASP A 32 -8.51 20.38 -9.55
N ASP A 33 -8.43 20.83 -8.29
CA ASP A 33 -7.19 21.35 -7.72
C ASP A 33 -6.17 20.27 -7.31
N SER A 34 -6.55 19.00 -7.27
CA SER A 34 -5.62 17.90 -7.01
C SER A 34 -4.75 18.05 -5.75
N PHE A 35 -5.42 18.19 -4.60
CA PHE A 35 -4.78 18.44 -3.31
C PHE A 35 -3.80 17.35 -2.87
N ARG A 36 -2.66 17.81 -2.34
CA ARG A 36 -1.68 17.02 -1.59
C ARG A 36 -1.27 17.81 -0.35
N ILE A 37 -1.46 17.22 0.82
CA ILE A 37 -0.85 17.77 2.04
C ILE A 37 0.65 17.47 1.97
N LEU A 38 1.47 18.52 1.98
CA LEU A 38 2.92 18.42 1.83
C LEU A 38 3.66 18.82 3.12
N ASP A 39 3.03 19.58 4.00
CA ASP A 39 3.52 19.84 5.35
C ASP A 39 2.35 20.07 6.32
N HIS A 40 2.54 19.63 7.56
CA HIS A 40 1.64 19.92 8.67
C HIS A 40 2.47 20.20 9.92
N SER A 41 2.27 21.37 10.53
CA SER A 41 2.99 21.74 11.75
C SER A 41 2.20 22.79 12.53
N GLY A 42 1.97 22.54 13.82
CA GLY A 42 1.22 23.45 14.68
C GLY A 42 -0.19 23.69 14.13
N ASP A 43 -0.51 24.95 13.84
CA ASP A 43 -1.80 25.35 13.26
C ASP A 43 -1.74 25.65 11.74
N HIS A 44 -0.77 25.08 11.03
CA HIS A 44 -0.60 25.26 9.59
C HIS A 44 -0.67 23.93 8.83
N LEU A 45 -1.42 23.96 7.74
CA LEU A 45 -1.52 22.90 6.75
C LEU A 45 -1.12 23.47 5.39
N LEU A 46 0.06 23.06 4.88
CA LEU A 46 0.51 23.48 3.55
C LEU A 46 0.08 22.44 2.52
N ILE A 47 -0.78 22.88 1.61
CA ILE A 47 -1.43 22.05 0.61
C ILE A 47 -0.89 22.44 -0.76
N GLY A 48 -0.23 21.51 -1.43
CA GLY A 48 0.08 21.62 -2.85
C GLY A 48 -1.15 21.30 -3.70
N ALA A 49 -1.42 22.14 -4.68
CA ALA A 49 -2.54 22.00 -5.61
C ALA A 49 -2.10 22.27 -7.05
N LYS A 50 -3.05 22.23 -7.98
CA LYS A 50 -2.92 22.67 -9.36
C LYS A 50 -2.82 24.19 -9.37
N ASN A 51 -1.70 24.69 -9.89
CA ASN A 51 -1.33 26.10 -10.04
C ASN A 51 -1.30 26.91 -8.72
N ALA A 52 -1.34 26.26 -7.56
CA ALA A 52 -1.43 26.95 -6.28
C ALA A 52 -0.81 26.19 -5.11
N VAL A 53 -0.43 26.95 -4.09
CA VAL A 53 -0.17 26.46 -2.73
C VAL A 53 -1.12 27.17 -1.77
N TYR A 54 -1.80 26.39 -0.93
CA TYR A 54 -2.69 26.89 0.10
C TYR A 54 -2.05 26.70 1.48
N ASN A 55 -2.14 27.74 2.32
CA ASN A 55 -1.85 27.67 3.75
C ASN A 55 -3.18 27.73 4.49
N VAL A 56 -3.58 26.60 5.08
CA VAL A 56 -4.88 26.46 5.73
C VAL A 56 -4.67 26.26 7.23
N SER A 57 -5.52 26.88 8.04
CA SER A 57 -5.51 26.68 9.50
C SER A 57 -5.99 25.28 9.85
N THR A 58 -5.25 24.53 10.66
CA THR A 58 -5.70 23.19 11.13
C THR A 58 -6.90 23.27 12.08
N SER A 59 -7.02 24.38 12.83
CA SER A 59 -8.05 24.60 13.84
C SER A 59 -9.41 24.94 13.23
N THR A 60 -9.45 25.69 12.12
CA THR A 60 -10.70 26.17 11.50
C THR A 60 -10.92 25.69 10.07
N LEU A 61 -9.93 25.05 9.45
CA LEU A 61 -9.87 24.74 8.02
C LEU A 61 -10.15 25.94 7.09
N ARG A 62 -9.81 27.16 7.54
CA ARG A 62 -9.88 28.37 6.73
C ARG A 62 -8.55 28.68 6.07
N GLU A 63 -8.61 29.17 4.83
CA GLU A 63 -7.45 29.71 4.11
C GLU A 63 -6.86 30.90 4.89
N ARG A 64 -5.55 30.86 5.14
CA ARG A 64 -4.77 31.95 5.72
C ARG A 64 -4.05 32.74 4.63
N SER A 65 -3.43 32.03 3.70
CA SER A 65 -2.75 32.62 2.55
C SER A 65 -2.71 31.64 1.38
N LYS A 66 -2.49 32.20 0.18
CA LYS A 66 -2.46 31.47 -1.08
C LYS A 66 -1.36 32.01 -1.98
N LEU A 67 -0.55 31.11 -2.52
CA LEU A 67 0.42 31.40 -3.57
C LEU A 67 -0.12 30.86 -4.89
N LEU A 68 -0.28 31.73 -5.88
CA LEU A 68 -0.58 31.33 -7.26
C LEU A 68 0.72 31.13 -8.04
N TRP A 69 0.84 29.96 -8.66
CA TRP A 69 1.98 29.61 -9.51
C TRP A 69 1.52 28.69 -10.66
N SER A 70 0.99 29.31 -11.72
CA SER A 70 0.65 28.63 -12.96
C SER A 70 1.85 28.46 -13.90
N SER A 71 1.77 27.45 -14.77
CA SER A 71 2.69 27.30 -15.90
C SER A 71 2.52 28.45 -16.90
N THR A 72 3.58 28.78 -17.65
CA THR A 72 3.50 29.76 -18.74
C THR A 72 2.68 29.21 -19.92
N GLU A 73 2.00 30.08 -20.66
CA GLU A 73 1.24 29.67 -21.87
C GLU A 73 2.11 28.94 -22.89
N THR A 74 3.39 29.33 -22.98
CA THR A 74 4.37 28.68 -23.86
C THR A 74 4.64 27.25 -23.41
N ASP A 75 4.93 27.01 -22.13
CA ASP A 75 5.19 25.66 -21.60
C ASP A 75 3.93 24.78 -21.71
N MET A 76 2.74 25.33 -21.43
CA MET A 76 1.46 24.62 -21.60
C MET A 76 1.22 24.22 -23.05
N SER A 77 1.44 25.13 -24.00
CA SER A 77 1.28 24.87 -25.45
C SER A 77 2.29 23.85 -25.97
N GLN A 78 3.52 23.88 -25.46
CA GLN A 78 4.53 22.87 -25.81
C GLN A 78 4.18 21.49 -25.25
N CYS A 79 3.63 21.44 -24.03
CA CYS A 79 3.18 20.21 -23.39
C CYS A 79 2.02 19.56 -24.17
N THR A 80 1.01 20.33 -24.57
CA THR A 80 -0.13 19.82 -25.35
C THR A 80 0.31 19.38 -26.74
N ARG A 81 1.24 20.10 -27.39
CA ARG A 81 1.85 19.68 -28.67
C ARG A 81 2.61 18.35 -28.58
N LYS A 82 3.10 17.97 -27.39
CA LYS A 82 3.70 16.66 -27.12
C LYS A 82 2.65 15.56 -26.83
N GLY A 83 1.36 15.83 -27.05
CA GLY A 83 0.27 14.86 -26.93
C GLY A 83 -0.29 14.68 -25.52
N ARG A 84 0.02 15.58 -24.58
CA ARG A 84 -0.54 15.54 -23.21
C ARG A 84 -1.86 16.32 -23.13
N THR A 85 -2.72 15.96 -22.18
CA THR A 85 -4.01 16.62 -21.99
C THR A 85 -3.82 18.03 -21.42
N ALA A 86 -4.70 18.96 -21.77
CA ALA A 86 -4.67 20.33 -21.24
C ALA A 86 -4.71 20.38 -19.71
N VAL A 87 -5.44 19.46 -19.07
CA VAL A 87 -5.50 19.31 -17.60
C VAL A 87 -4.12 18.91 -17.05
N ALA A 88 -3.48 17.88 -17.61
CA ALA A 88 -2.16 17.43 -17.15
C ALA A 88 -1.05 18.46 -17.42
N CYS A 89 -1.22 19.35 -18.41
CA CYS A 89 -0.30 20.43 -18.75
C CYS A 89 -0.41 21.67 -17.83
N ASN A 90 -0.74 21.48 -16.55
CA ASN A 90 -0.69 22.53 -15.53
C ASN A 90 0.52 22.35 -14.61
N ASN A 91 0.70 23.30 -13.68
CA ASN A 91 1.71 23.17 -12.65
C ASN A 91 1.11 22.49 -11.42
N TYR A 92 1.47 21.25 -11.14
CA TYR A 92 1.02 20.56 -9.94
C TYR A 92 2.11 20.63 -8.88
N ILE A 93 1.83 21.26 -7.74
CA ILE A 93 2.80 21.34 -6.65
C ILE A 93 2.91 19.97 -5.98
N ARG A 94 4.15 19.50 -5.81
CA ARG A 94 4.46 18.15 -5.30
C ARG A 94 5.48 18.13 -4.16
N VAL A 95 6.24 19.20 -3.98
CA VAL A 95 7.21 19.33 -2.88
C VAL A 95 7.08 20.71 -2.25
N ILE A 96 6.94 20.75 -0.93
CA ILE A 96 7.07 21.96 -0.10
C ILE A 96 8.05 21.62 1.01
N ALA A 97 9.30 21.99 0.81
CA ALA A 97 10.41 21.65 1.69
C ALA A 97 10.76 22.88 2.56
N LEU A 98 10.15 22.95 3.75
CA LEU A 98 10.41 24.02 4.74
C LEU A 98 11.87 24.02 5.19
N LYS A 99 12.58 25.12 4.94
CA LYS A 99 13.93 25.39 5.45
C LYS A 99 13.87 26.06 6.82
N THR A 100 12.97 27.02 6.97
CA THR A 100 12.63 27.73 8.21
C THR A 100 11.09 27.81 8.34
N HIS A 101 10.58 28.48 9.37
CA HIS A 101 9.14 28.74 9.50
C HIS A 101 8.57 29.68 8.43
N GLU A 102 9.44 30.43 7.77
CA GLU A 102 9.08 31.51 6.83
C GLU A 102 9.71 31.30 5.45
N THR A 103 10.45 30.22 5.23
CA THR A 103 11.17 29.98 3.98
C THR A 103 11.07 28.51 3.57
N ALA A 104 10.68 28.25 2.33
CA ALA A 104 10.61 26.91 1.75
C ALA A 104 11.10 26.87 0.31
N LEU A 105 11.62 25.70 -0.08
CA LEU A 105 11.75 25.32 -1.47
C LEU A 105 10.45 24.64 -1.91
N ILE A 106 9.75 25.24 -2.88
CA ILE A 106 8.50 24.74 -3.43
C ILE A 106 8.75 24.26 -4.85
N CYS A 107 8.35 23.04 -5.19
CA CYS A 107 8.52 22.49 -6.53
C CYS A 107 7.22 21.96 -7.11
N GLY A 108 7.06 22.16 -8.42
CA GLY A 108 5.90 21.72 -9.16
C GLY A 108 6.25 21.15 -10.54
N THR A 109 5.33 20.38 -11.10
CA THR A 109 5.51 19.67 -12.38
C THR A 109 5.66 20.62 -13.57
N ASN A 110 5.15 21.84 -13.45
CA ASN A 110 5.18 22.92 -14.45
C ASN A 110 5.03 22.40 -15.90
N ALA A 111 3.87 21.83 -16.21
CA ALA A 111 3.55 21.27 -17.53
C ALA A 111 4.60 20.27 -18.08
N PHE A 112 4.96 19.26 -17.29
CA PHE A 112 5.99 18.25 -17.61
C PHE A 112 7.41 18.82 -17.78
N LYS A 113 7.69 19.97 -17.19
CA LYS A 113 8.99 20.64 -17.15
C LYS A 113 9.23 21.12 -15.71
N PRO A 114 9.57 20.20 -14.79
CA PRO A 114 9.55 20.48 -13.36
C PRO A 114 10.46 21.65 -12.97
N GLN A 115 9.96 22.51 -12.10
CA GLN A 115 10.66 23.69 -11.59
C GLN A 115 10.57 23.76 -10.07
N CYS A 116 11.58 24.37 -9.46
CA CYS A 116 11.61 24.67 -8.03
C CYS A 116 11.83 26.17 -7.83
N ARG A 117 11.13 26.74 -6.84
CA ARG A 117 11.26 28.14 -6.42
C ARG A 117 11.47 28.20 -4.92
N GLU A 118 12.42 29.02 -4.51
CA GLU A 118 12.59 29.34 -3.10
C GLU A 118 11.76 30.57 -2.76
N TYR A 119 10.85 30.41 -1.81
CA TYR A 119 9.98 31.48 -1.34
C TYR A 119 10.29 31.81 0.11
N ARG A 120 10.17 33.09 0.44
CA ARG A 120 10.03 33.58 1.81
C ARG A 120 8.69 34.27 1.97
N TRP A 121 7.97 34.01 3.06
CA TRP A 121 6.73 34.73 3.38
C TRP A 121 6.84 35.44 4.72
N ASP A 122 6.09 36.53 4.87
CA ASP A 122 6.02 37.29 6.11
C ASP A 122 4.79 36.88 6.95
N SER A 123 4.59 37.57 8.08
CA SER A 123 3.45 37.37 8.98
C SER A 123 2.09 37.66 8.34
N ALA A 124 2.05 38.49 7.28
CA ALA A 124 0.84 38.76 6.51
C ALA A 124 0.53 37.62 5.51
N GLY A 125 1.50 36.72 5.28
CA GLY A 125 1.38 35.59 4.37
C GLY A 125 1.76 35.92 2.93
N ASP A 126 2.44 37.04 2.69
CA ASP A 126 2.84 37.48 1.36
C ASP A 126 4.10 36.76 0.89
N PHE A 127 3.97 35.95 -0.16
CA PHE A 127 5.05 35.14 -0.70
C PHE A 127 5.98 35.96 -1.60
N ARG A 128 7.24 36.10 -1.19
CA ARG A 128 8.33 36.68 -1.98
C ARG A 128 9.23 35.61 -2.58
N LEU A 129 9.35 35.61 -3.91
CA LEU A 129 10.30 34.77 -4.63
C LEU A 129 11.74 35.22 -4.35
N LEU A 130 12.60 34.28 -3.96
CA LEU A 130 14.02 34.50 -3.73
C LEU A 130 14.87 33.96 -4.89
N GLU A 131 14.60 32.74 -5.33
CA GLU A 131 15.38 32.05 -6.36
C GLU A 131 14.47 31.10 -7.17
N GLU A 132 14.77 30.91 -8.46
CA GLU A 132 14.17 29.89 -9.32
C GLU A 132 15.26 28.98 -9.87
N LYS A 133 15.01 27.65 -9.85
CA LYS A 133 15.93 26.62 -10.33
C LYS A 133 15.20 25.46 -10.98
N THR A 134 15.96 24.60 -11.67
CA THR A 134 15.41 23.36 -12.24
C THR A 134 14.85 22.44 -11.15
N GLY A 135 13.69 21.84 -11.42
CA GLY A 135 13.06 20.85 -10.55
C GLY A 135 13.45 19.41 -10.86
N GLU A 136 14.37 19.19 -11.80
CA GLU A 136 14.86 17.85 -12.16
C GLU A 136 15.44 17.13 -10.93
N GLY A 137 15.01 15.88 -10.71
CA GLY A 137 15.37 15.09 -9.53
C GLY A 137 14.71 15.53 -8.21
N ARG A 138 14.07 16.71 -8.17
CA ARG A 138 13.38 17.27 -6.98
C ARG A 138 11.87 17.20 -7.08
N CYS A 139 11.31 17.05 -8.27
CA CYS A 139 9.88 17.03 -8.53
C CYS A 139 9.60 16.13 -9.74
N PRO A 140 8.48 15.40 -9.77
CA PRO A 140 8.14 14.59 -10.92
C PRO A 140 7.73 15.49 -12.09
N SER A 141 7.96 15.00 -13.31
CA SER A 141 7.43 15.64 -14.51
C SER A 141 5.94 15.36 -14.70
N ASP A 142 5.49 14.12 -14.47
CA ASP A 142 4.08 13.73 -14.58
C ASP A 142 3.36 13.91 -13.23
N PRO A 143 2.19 14.56 -13.18
CA PRO A 143 1.44 14.76 -11.93
C PRO A 143 0.93 13.47 -11.28
N ASN A 144 0.88 12.35 -12.01
CA ASN A 144 0.46 11.04 -11.51
C ASN A 144 1.60 10.27 -10.85
N HIS A 145 2.85 10.68 -11.04
CA HIS A 145 3.97 10.03 -10.38
C HIS A 145 4.06 10.45 -8.92
N ASN A 146 4.27 9.45 -8.06
CA ASN A 146 4.42 9.68 -6.64
C ASN A 146 5.82 10.20 -6.32
N THR A 147 5.89 11.03 -5.28
CA THR A 147 7.13 11.64 -4.82
C THR A 147 7.08 11.74 -3.32
N THR A 148 8.23 11.51 -2.69
CA THR A 148 8.42 11.71 -1.27
C THR A 148 9.72 12.45 -1.05
N PHE A 149 9.80 13.20 0.03
CA PHE A 149 10.99 13.93 0.42
C PHE A 149 11.10 14.03 1.93
N THR A 150 12.32 14.21 2.41
CA THR A 150 12.59 14.44 3.83
C THR A 150 13.89 15.21 4.02
N PHE A 151 14.00 15.93 5.14
CA PHE A 151 15.22 16.61 5.53
C PHE A 151 16.00 15.80 6.56
N ALA A 152 17.30 15.61 6.30
CA ALA A 152 18.26 15.13 7.29
C ALA A 152 18.90 16.29 8.08
N ALA A 153 18.08 17.25 8.53
CA ALA A 153 18.51 18.38 9.34
C ALA A 153 17.33 19.00 10.12
N PRO A 154 17.55 19.51 11.34
CA PRO A 154 16.54 20.25 12.09
C PRO A 154 16.16 21.55 11.38
N LEU A 155 14.90 21.98 11.56
CA LEU A 155 14.38 23.23 11.02
C LEU A 155 15.29 24.41 11.43
N GLY A 156 15.54 25.35 10.51
CA GLY A 156 16.48 26.47 10.72
C GLY A 156 17.90 26.20 10.21
N TYR A 157 18.33 24.93 10.16
CA TYR A 157 19.65 24.51 9.64
C TYR A 157 19.55 23.73 8.32
N ARG A 158 18.36 23.68 7.74
CA ARG A 158 18.07 22.92 6.52
C ARG A 158 18.60 23.64 5.29
N THR A 159 19.46 22.95 4.56
CA THR A 159 19.91 23.36 3.22
C THR A 159 19.50 22.30 2.19
N GLU A 160 19.66 22.59 0.90
CA GLU A 160 19.41 21.60 -0.16
C GLU A 160 20.30 20.36 -0.07
N ARG A 161 21.50 20.49 0.53
CA ARG A 161 22.37 19.33 0.80
C ARG A 161 21.76 18.36 1.82
N ASN A 162 20.80 18.81 2.61
CA ASN A 162 20.08 18.00 3.58
C ASN A 162 18.73 17.52 3.06
N LEU A 163 18.31 17.93 1.86
CA LEU A 163 17.04 17.54 1.25
C LEU A 163 17.23 16.27 0.44
N TYR A 164 16.52 15.22 0.84
CA TYR A 164 16.46 13.96 0.12
C TYR A 164 15.11 13.86 -0.57
N VAL A 165 15.12 13.56 -1.86
CA VAL A 165 13.91 13.41 -2.67
C VAL A 165 13.96 12.08 -3.40
N ALA A 166 12.83 11.37 -3.43
CA ALA A 166 12.65 10.20 -4.27
C ALA A 166 11.47 10.44 -5.22
N THR A 167 11.75 10.44 -6.52
CA THR A 167 10.81 10.82 -7.57
C THR A 167 11.07 10.05 -8.87
N ALA A 168 10.11 10.07 -9.78
CA ALA A 168 10.34 9.73 -11.18
C ALA A 168 11.17 10.84 -11.85
N GLY A 169 12.18 10.47 -12.65
CA GLY A 169 13.04 11.43 -13.35
C GLY A 169 12.37 12.03 -14.58
N GLN A 170 12.16 11.22 -15.62
CA GLN A 170 11.68 11.69 -16.92
C GLN A 170 10.15 11.68 -17.06
N SER A 171 9.64 12.38 -18.07
CA SER A 171 8.20 12.48 -18.38
C SER A 171 7.53 11.16 -18.77
N SER A 172 8.30 10.14 -19.12
CA SER A 172 7.84 8.76 -19.34
C SER A 172 7.75 7.94 -18.05
N GLY A 173 8.24 8.46 -16.93
CA GLY A 173 8.50 7.68 -15.71
C GLY A 173 9.81 6.88 -15.77
N ALA A 174 10.54 6.97 -16.88
CA ALA A 174 11.89 6.42 -16.99
C ALA A 174 12.87 7.15 -16.05
N ASP A 175 13.95 6.45 -15.68
CA ASP A 175 14.98 6.95 -14.77
C ASP A 175 14.43 7.40 -13.39
N PRO A 176 13.74 6.51 -12.64
CA PRO A 176 13.40 6.80 -11.25
C PRO A 176 14.67 7.01 -10.43
N MET A 177 14.64 7.95 -9.49
CA MET A 177 15.84 8.25 -8.71
C MET A 177 15.53 8.65 -7.27
N ILE A 178 16.48 8.34 -6.41
CA ILE A 178 16.66 9.02 -5.14
C ILE A 178 17.77 10.04 -5.34
N TYR A 179 17.54 11.27 -4.93
CA TYR A 179 18.38 12.43 -5.17
C TYR A 179 18.60 13.24 -3.89
N ARG A 180 19.83 13.69 -3.69
CA ARG A 180 20.24 14.64 -2.66
C ARG A 180 21.41 15.44 -3.19
N ASP A 181 21.20 16.71 -3.54
CA ASP A 181 22.15 17.49 -4.31
C ASP A 181 23.63 17.37 -3.85
N PRO A 182 24.58 16.95 -4.72
CA PRO A 182 24.44 16.48 -6.11
C PRO A 182 24.43 14.94 -6.27
N LEU A 183 24.21 14.17 -5.20
CA LEU A 183 24.12 12.71 -5.23
C LEU A 183 22.82 12.21 -5.84
N ARG A 184 22.93 11.12 -6.60
CA ARG A 184 21.78 10.34 -7.09
C ARG A 184 22.05 8.85 -7.11
N THR A 185 20.98 8.06 -7.21
CA THR A 185 21.07 6.64 -7.57
C THR A 185 21.54 6.42 -9.01
N GLU A 186 21.89 5.17 -9.31
CA GLU A 186 22.31 4.78 -10.66
C GLU A 186 21.19 4.88 -11.66
N GLN A 187 21.52 5.42 -12.83
CA GLN A 187 20.58 5.65 -13.90
C GLN A 187 20.40 4.35 -14.68
N ASN A 188 19.14 3.99 -14.93
CA ASN A 188 18.75 2.81 -15.70
C ASN A 188 19.24 1.46 -15.13
N ASP A 189 19.67 1.39 -13.86
CA ASP A 189 20.00 0.11 -13.20
C ASP A 189 18.78 -0.45 -12.46
N LEU A 190 18.18 -1.50 -13.05
CA LEU A 190 16.99 -2.16 -12.50
C LEU A 190 17.27 -2.89 -11.17
N ARG A 191 18.53 -3.15 -10.82
CA ARG A 191 18.90 -3.67 -9.49
C ARG A 191 18.71 -2.63 -8.41
N ILE A 192 18.89 -1.36 -8.75
CA ILE A 192 18.72 -0.23 -7.84
C ILE A 192 17.23 0.13 -7.72
N LEU A 193 16.57 0.47 -8.82
CA LEU A 193 15.15 0.84 -8.85
C LEU A 193 14.49 0.33 -10.14
N ASN A 194 13.39 -0.44 -10.01
CA ASN A 194 12.66 -0.97 -11.16
C ASN A 194 11.18 -0.58 -11.15
N ALA A 195 10.86 0.52 -11.86
CA ALA A 195 9.52 1.13 -11.89
C ALA A 195 8.93 1.34 -10.48
N PRO A 196 9.64 2.02 -9.56
CA PRO A 196 9.19 2.21 -8.20
C PRO A 196 8.02 3.19 -8.12
N GLN A 197 7.15 2.97 -7.13
CA GLN A 197 6.16 3.91 -6.66
C GLN A 197 6.53 4.32 -5.24
N PHE A 198 7.08 5.52 -5.09
CA PHE A 198 7.51 6.04 -3.79
C PHE A 198 6.31 6.38 -2.91
N VAL A 199 6.39 6.00 -1.64
CA VAL A 199 5.30 6.14 -0.67
C VAL A 199 5.67 7.15 0.41
N SER A 200 6.82 6.98 1.05
CA SER A 200 7.27 7.84 2.13
C SER A 200 8.79 7.82 2.29
N SER A 201 9.32 8.79 3.04
CA SER A 201 10.72 8.86 3.42
C SER A 201 10.87 9.48 4.80
N MET A 202 11.89 9.05 5.54
CA MET A 202 12.13 9.51 6.92
C MET A 202 13.61 9.47 7.28
N HIS A 203 14.03 10.46 8.07
CA HIS A 203 15.38 10.55 8.60
C HIS A 203 15.44 9.89 9.99
N ILE A 204 16.32 8.89 10.15
CA ILE A 204 16.50 8.16 11.42
C ILE A 204 18.00 7.95 11.67
N GLY A 205 18.53 8.56 12.73
CA GLY A 205 19.93 8.45 13.09
C GLY A 205 20.85 8.96 11.97
N SER A 206 21.78 8.12 11.51
CA SER A 206 22.72 8.45 10.44
C SER A 206 22.20 8.09 9.03
N HIS A 207 20.93 7.76 8.89
CA HIS A 207 20.36 7.27 7.63
C HIS A 207 19.07 7.99 7.24
N VAL A 208 18.82 8.05 5.94
CA VAL A 208 17.50 8.37 5.38
C VAL A 208 16.91 7.11 4.77
N TYR A 209 15.69 6.78 5.18
CA TYR A 209 14.93 5.63 4.71
C TYR A 209 13.90 6.04 3.66
N PHE A 210 13.69 5.20 2.65
CA PHE A 210 12.71 5.39 1.60
C PHE A 210 11.84 4.15 1.47
N PHE A 211 10.53 4.32 1.48
CA PHE A 211 9.57 3.24 1.37
C PHE A 211 8.87 3.34 0.01
N PHE A 212 8.83 2.23 -0.71
CA PHE A 212 8.27 2.17 -2.06
C PHE A 212 7.87 0.75 -2.42
N ARG A 213 7.09 0.60 -3.50
CA ARG A 213 6.86 -0.70 -4.15
C ARG A 213 7.45 -0.67 -5.55
N GLU A 214 8.05 -1.76 -6.00
CA GLU A 214 8.71 -1.86 -7.30
C GLU A 214 8.55 -3.25 -7.92
N THR A 215 8.90 -3.42 -9.19
CA THR A 215 8.93 -4.74 -9.83
C THR A 215 10.10 -5.56 -9.32
N ALA A 216 9.83 -6.74 -8.76
CA ALA A 216 10.80 -7.62 -8.12
C ALA A 216 11.67 -8.36 -9.15
N ILE A 217 12.92 -7.94 -9.31
CA ILE A 217 13.85 -8.59 -10.23
C ILE A 217 14.24 -10.00 -9.78
N GLU A 218 14.24 -10.24 -8.46
CA GLU A 218 14.55 -11.55 -7.87
C GLU A 218 13.46 -12.59 -8.10
N TYR A 219 12.29 -12.16 -8.57
CA TYR A 219 11.17 -13.04 -8.88
C TYR A 219 10.95 -13.22 -10.39
N LEU A 220 11.72 -12.54 -11.25
CA LEU A 220 11.49 -12.56 -12.71
C LEU A 220 11.56 -13.95 -13.33
N ASN A 221 12.37 -14.85 -12.78
CA ASN A 221 12.47 -16.24 -13.23
C ASN A 221 11.20 -17.06 -12.93
N CYS A 222 10.38 -16.61 -11.97
CA CYS A 222 9.11 -17.23 -11.57
C CYS A 222 7.89 -16.50 -12.14
N GLY A 223 8.06 -15.26 -12.59
CA GLY A 223 6.99 -14.42 -13.14
C GLY A 223 7.19 -12.94 -12.82
N LYS A 224 6.17 -12.12 -13.10
CA LYS A 224 6.18 -10.70 -12.72
C LYS A 224 5.48 -10.51 -11.39
N ALA A 225 6.19 -9.98 -10.40
CA ALA A 225 5.64 -9.61 -9.12
C ALA A 225 6.09 -8.19 -8.74
N ILE A 226 5.25 -7.47 -8.02
CA ILE A 226 5.61 -6.22 -7.34
C ILE A 226 5.94 -6.60 -5.90
N TYR A 227 7.03 -6.06 -5.34
CA TYR A 227 7.34 -6.16 -3.92
C TYR A 227 7.51 -4.79 -3.28
N SER A 228 7.14 -4.73 -2.00
CA SER A 228 7.36 -3.57 -1.14
C SER A 228 8.78 -3.57 -0.59
N ARG A 229 9.40 -2.40 -0.57
CA ARG A 229 10.78 -2.17 -0.21
C ARG A 229 10.91 -1.08 0.83
N VAL A 230 11.92 -1.25 1.67
CA VAL A 230 12.56 -0.15 2.39
C VAL A 230 14.00 -0.05 1.88
N ALA A 231 14.42 1.14 1.47
CA ALA A 231 15.81 1.44 1.16
C ALA A 231 16.39 2.43 2.16
N ARG A 232 17.72 2.46 2.28
CA ARG A 232 18.43 3.46 3.09
C ARG A 232 19.66 4.00 2.37
N VAL A 233 20.04 5.22 2.74
CA VAL A 233 21.33 5.85 2.39
C VAL A 233 21.89 6.57 3.62
N CYS A 234 23.21 6.74 3.69
CA CYS A 234 23.87 7.48 4.75
C CYS A 234 23.69 9.00 4.59
N THR A 235 23.51 9.69 5.70
CA THR A 235 23.34 11.15 5.70
C THR A 235 24.62 11.89 5.30
N ASN A 236 25.78 11.32 5.66
CA ASN A 236 27.11 11.85 5.41
C ASN A 236 27.79 11.31 4.14
N ASP A 237 27.08 10.55 3.31
CA ASP A 237 27.62 10.06 2.03
C ASP A 237 28.03 11.26 1.17
N GLU A 238 29.23 11.30 0.64
CA GLU A 238 29.71 12.36 -0.27
C GLU A 238 29.78 11.89 -1.73
N GLY A 239 29.49 10.61 -1.97
CA GLY A 239 29.65 9.93 -3.24
C GLY A 239 31.11 9.76 -3.66
N ILE A 240 31.26 9.32 -4.91
CA ILE A 240 32.53 9.25 -5.62
C ILE A 240 32.71 10.56 -6.42
N SER A 241 33.95 11.03 -6.56
CA SER A 241 34.30 12.20 -7.38
C SER A 241 34.17 11.92 -8.89
N ASP A 242 32.94 11.85 -9.38
CA ASP A 242 32.59 11.81 -10.81
C ASP A 242 31.63 12.98 -11.14
N ARG A 243 31.50 13.32 -12.44
CA ARG A 243 30.60 14.38 -12.96
C ARG A 243 29.13 14.17 -12.60
N ASN A 244 28.73 12.96 -12.19
CA ASN A 244 27.43 12.65 -11.63
C ASN A 244 27.60 11.85 -10.33
N LYS A 245 27.70 12.52 -9.18
CA LYS A 245 28.01 11.84 -7.92
C LYS A 245 26.93 10.81 -7.58
N LYS A 246 27.36 9.61 -7.23
CA LYS A 246 26.48 8.47 -6.93
C LYS A 246 26.55 8.10 -5.47
N PHE A 247 25.44 7.66 -4.89
CA PHE A 247 25.43 7.12 -3.54
C PHE A 247 26.37 5.91 -3.44
N THR A 248 27.12 5.84 -2.35
CA THR A 248 28.02 4.72 -2.00
C THR A 248 27.47 3.86 -0.88
N SER A 249 26.27 4.20 -0.39
CA SER A 249 25.62 3.59 0.77
C SER A 249 24.20 3.07 0.50
N PHE A 250 23.72 3.11 -0.75
CA PHE A 250 22.38 2.67 -1.09
C PHE A 250 22.21 1.16 -0.93
N LEU A 251 21.26 0.76 -0.08
CA LEU A 251 20.79 -0.61 0.08
C LEU A 251 19.27 -0.65 0.16
N LYS A 252 18.65 -1.78 -0.21
CA LYS A 252 17.21 -2.03 -0.06
C LYS A 252 16.90 -3.44 0.43
N ALA A 253 15.79 -3.58 1.15
CA ALA A 253 15.29 -4.85 1.65
C ALA A 253 13.78 -5.00 1.35
N ARG A 254 13.29 -6.25 1.30
CA ARG A 254 11.86 -6.54 1.15
C ARG A 254 11.13 -6.31 2.48
N LEU A 255 9.93 -5.74 2.43
CA LEU A 255 8.99 -5.72 3.57
C LEU A 255 8.08 -6.97 3.50
N ASN A 256 7.99 -7.73 4.58
CA ASN A 256 7.13 -8.90 4.66
C ASN A 256 5.86 -8.60 5.47
N CYS A 257 4.76 -8.35 4.77
CA CYS A 257 3.42 -8.33 5.34
C CYS A 257 2.63 -9.53 4.81
N SER A 258 2.51 -10.57 5.61
CA SER A 258 1.82 -11.80 5.22
C SER A 258 1.05 -12.43 6.39
N ILE A 259 -0.06 -13.08 6.06
CA ILE A 259 -0.77 -13.95 7.00
C ILE A 259 0.04 -15.25 7.09
N PRO A 260 0.49 -15.64 8.30
CA PRO A 260 1.26 -16.86 8.48
C PRO A 260 0.38 -18.10 8.29
N GLY A 261 1.01 -19.20 7.89
CA GLY A 261 0.38 -20.51 7.65
C GLY A 261 1.35 -21.41 6.89
N ASP A 262 0.94 -22.64 6.59
CA ASP A 262 1.76 -23.57 5.77
C ASP A 262 2.14 -22.94 4.42
N ILE A 263 1.21 -22.17 3.85
CA ILE A 263 1.42 -21.32 2.68
C ILE A 263 1.06 -19.88 3.06
N PRO A 264 2.04 -19.00 3.28
CA PRO A 264 1.76 -17.61 3.66
C PRO A 264 1.04 -16.83 2.56
N PHE A 265 0.06 -16.01 2.94
CA PHE A 265 -0.64 -15.10 2.01
C PHE A 265 -0.03 -13.69 2.09
N TYR A 266 0.51 -13.17 0.99
CA TYR A 266 1.28 -11.93 0.97
C TYR A 266 0.50 -10.71 0.47
N PHE A 267 0.64 -9.59 1.17
CA PHE A 267 0.24 -8.25 0.71
C PHE A 267 1.49 -7.52 0.22
N ASN A 268 1.67 -7.48 -1.10
CA ASN A 268 2.95 -7.08 -1.68
C ASN A 268 3.04 -5.61 -2.09
N GLU A 269 1.93 -4.88 -2.19
CA GLU A 269 1.89 -3.50 -2.71
C GLU A 269 1.67 -2.45 -1.62
N LEU A 270 2.76 -1.86 -1.11
CA LEU A 270 2.73 -0.75 -0.15
C LEU A 270 2.02 0.47 -0.70
N GLN A 271 1.07 1.02 0.05
CA GLN A 271 0.31 2.23 -0.30
C GLN A 271 0.66 3.44 0.57
N SER A 272 0.90 3.23 1.86
CA SER A 272 1.21 4.30 2.83
C SER A 272 2.02 3.78 4.00
N THR A 273 2.69 4.70 4.71
CA THR A 273 3.27 4.45 6.03
C THR A 273 2.88 5.57 6.99
N SER A 274 2.83 5.27 8.30
CA SER A 274 2.71 6.29 9.35
C SER A 274 4.06 6.97 9.64
N SER A 275 4.03 8.00 10.48
CA SER A 275 5.19 8.41 11.27
C SER A 275 5.61 7.29 12.24
N ILE A 276 6.81 7.42 12.80
CA ILE A 276 7.28 6.51 13.84
C ILE A 276 6.42 6.69 15.09
N VAL A 277 5.92 5.58 15.62
CA VAL A 277 5.19 5.52 16.89
C VAL A 277 6.11 4.88 17.92
N ASP A 278 6.52 5.68 18.91
CA ASP A 278 7.29 5.19 20.05
C ASP A 278 6.31 4.70 21.13
N GLY A 279 6.47 3.45 21.56
CA GLY A 279 5.53 2.84 22.49
C GLY A 279 6.11 1.70 23.31
N SER A 280 5.32 1.25 24.29
CA SER A 280 5.63 0.06 25.10
C SER A 280 4.63 -1.04 24.75
N TYR A 281 5.13 -2.17 24.23
CA TYR A 281 4.34 -3.30 23.76
C TYR A 281 4.77 -4.54 24.53
N ASN A 282 3.88 -5.16 25.30
CA ASN A 282 4.21 -6.27 26.21
C ASN A 282 5.37 -5.99 27.20
N GLY A 283 5.57 -4.72 27.58
CA GLY A 283 6.64 -4.29 28.49
C GLY A 283 7.95 -3.90 27.79
N ASP A 284 8.09 -4.20 26.51
CA ASP A 284 9.26 -3.82 25.71
C ASP A 284 9.00 -2.51 24.97
N ARG A 285 9.98 -1.61 24.99
CA ARG A 285 9.94 -0.40 24.18
C ARG A 285 10.22 -0.76 22.72
N ALA A 286 9.35 -0.32 21.82
CA ALA A 286 9.55 -0.48 20.39
C ALA A 286 9.16 0.80 19.64
N ARG A 287 9.81 0.98 18.49
CA ARG A 287 9.53 2.08 17.57
C ARG A 287 8.94 1.50 16.30
N LEU A 288 7.65 1.73 16.09
CA LEU A 288 6.89 1.05 15.04
C LEU A 288 6.52 2.01 13.91
N ILE A 289 6.60 1.50 12.68
CA ILE A 289 6.07 2.14 11.47
C ILE A 289 4.89 1.29 10.99
N TYR A 290 3.70 1.86 11.05
CA TYR A 290 2.50 1.22 10.51
C TYR A 290 2.43 1.46 9.01
N SER A 291 1.90 0.48 8.27
CA SER A 291 1.93 0.50 6.81
C SER A 291 0.71 -0.17 6.21
N VAL A 292 0.13 0.43 5.18
CA VAL A 292 -0.95 -0.16 4.40
C VAL A 292 -0.35 -0.90 3.21
N LEU A 293 -0.68 -2.19 3.07
CA LEU A 293 -0.28 -3.02 1.94
C LEU A 293 -1.48 -3.67 1.30
N ASN A 294 -1.43 -3.79 -0.02
CA ASN A 294 -2.49 -4.30 -0.85
C ASN A 294 -2.02 -5.56 -1.62
N THR A 295 -2.96 -6.40 -2.00
CA THR A 295 -2.74 -7.41 -3.04
C THR A 295 -2.55 -6.74 -4.41
N GLY A 296 -2.07 -7.49 -5.41
CA GLY A 296 -1.97 -6.97 -6.78
C GLY A 296 -3.33 -6.63 -7.38
N LEU A 297 -3.36 -5.68 -8.33
CA LEU A 297 -4.59 -5.25 -9.00
C LEU A 297 -5.34 -6.39 -9.72
N ASN A 298 -4.59 -7.37 -10.26
CA ASN A 298 -5.13 -8.54 -10.95
C ASN A 298 -5.38 -9.74 -10.01
N SER A 299 -5.33 -9.53 -8.70
CA SER A 299 -5.57 -10.54 -7.67
C SER A 299 -6.89 -10.26 -6.94
N ILE A 300 -7.32 -11.21 -6.09
CA ILE A 300 -8.43 -11.00 -5.15
C ILE A 300 -8.17 -9.74 -4.32
N PHE A 301 -9.20 -8.92 -4.14
CA PHE A 301 -9.07 -7.66 -3.42
C PHE A 301 -8.81 -7.90 -1.93
N GLY A 302 -7.62 -7.51 -1.51
CA GLY A 302 -7.16 -7.64 -0.15
C GLY A 302 -6.30 -6.45 0.22
N SER A 303 -6.57 -5.89 1.39
CA SER A 303 -5.77 -4.84 2.03
C SER A 303 -5.40 -5.30 3.43
N ALA A 304 -4.23 -4.90 3.91
CA ALA A 304 -3.77 -5.22 5.24
C ALA A 304 -2.97 -4.06 5.84
N VAL A 305 -2.96 -3.97 7.17
CA VAL A 305 -2.06 -3.08 7.90
C VAL A 305 -1.04 -3.90 8.67
N CYS A 306 0.24 -3.66 8.41
CA CYS A 306 1.35 -4.26 9.15
C CYS A 306 2.15 -3.18 9.89
N ALA A 307 2.71 -3.54 11.04
CA ALA A 307 3.70 -2.72 11.74
C ALA A 307 5.10 -3.31 11.54
N PHE A 308 6.08 -2.45 11.28
CA PHE A 308 7.49 -2.81 11.16
C PHE A 308 8.29 -2.08 12.22
N ARG A 309 9.13 -2.81 12.96
CA ARG A 309 10.00 -2.22 13.98
C ARG A 309 11.24 -1.61 13.33
N VAL A 310 11.60 -0.39 13.73
CA VAL A 310 12.76 0.33 13.19
C VAL A 310 14.06 -0.46 13.42
N GLU A 311 14.17 -1.13 14.57
CA GLU A 311 15.31 -1.99 14.91
C GLU A 311 15.43 -3.18 13.96
N ASP A 312 14.33 -3.87 13.62
CA ASP A 312 14.32 -5.02 12.70
C ASP A 312 14.74 -4.61 11.28
N ILE A 313 14.32 -3.42 10.85
CA ILE A 313 14.78 -2.84 9.57
C ILE A 313 16.31 -2.70 9.58
N SER A 314 16.87 -2.15 10.67
CA SER A 314 18.32 -1.97 10.81
C SER A 314 19.07 -3.30 10.83
N GLU A 315 18.55 -4.30 11.54
CA GLU A 315 19.11 -5.65 11.62
C GLU A 315 19.17 -6.32 10.24
N VAL A 316 18.12 -6.22 9.44
CA VAL A 316 18.10 -6.78 8.07
C VAL A 316 19.19 -6.19 7.19
N PHE A 317 19.48 -4.90 7.29
CA PHE A 317 20.58 -4.29 6.52
C PHE A 317 21.98 -4.71 7.01
N ASN A 318 22.08 -5.24 8.23
CA ASN A 318 23.31 -5.88 8.73
C ASN A 318 23.39 -7.38 8.38
N GLY A 319 22.32 -7.94 7.80
CA GLY A 319 22.23 -9.33 7.36
C GLY A 319 22.91 -9.63 6.01
N PRO A 320 22.73 -10.84 5.45
CA PRO A 320 23.34 -11.22 4.18
C PRO A 320 22.77 -10.42 2.99
N PHE A 321 23.65 -10.14 2.02
CA PHE A 321 23.24 -9.58 0.72
C PHE A 321 22.65 -10.69 -0.16
N LYS A 322 21.80 -10.31 -1.12
CA LYS A 322 21.27 -11.21 -2.14
C LYS A 322 22.03 -11.03 -3.45
N GLU A 323 22.42 -12.12 -4.09
CA GLU A 323 23.06 -12.08 -5.41
C GLU A 323 22.37 -13.00 -6.40
N GLN A 324 22.59 -12.70 -7.67
CA GLN A 324 22.35 -13.61 -8.78
C GLN A 324 23.65 -13.72 -9.58
N GLU A 325 24.31 -14.88 -9.52
CA GLU A 325 25.61 -15.11 -10.15
C GLU A 325 25.58 -14.87 -11.67
N ASN A 326 24.51 -15.31 -12.33
CA ASN A 326 24.24 -15.03 -13.75
C ASN A 326 22.73 -15.05 -13.99
N LYS A 327 22.29 -14.56 -15.16
CA LYS A 327 20.86 -14.40 -15.50
C LYS A 327 20.04 -15.71 -15.38
N ASN A 328 20.68 -16.87 -15.51
CA ASN A 328 20.03 -18.18 -15.44
C ASN A 328 20.12 -18.83 -14.05
N SER A 329 20.94 -18.28 -13.14
CA SER A 329 21.08 -18.76 -11.76
C SER A 329 19.93 -18.26 -10.88
N ASN A 330 19.68 -19.02 -9.81
CA ASN A 330 18.79 -18.61 -8.74
C ASN A 330 19.40 -17.47 -7.93
N TRP A 331 18.53 -16.67 -7.31
CA TRP A 331 18.95 -15.66 -6.34
C TRP A 331 19.27 -16.33 -5.01
N LEU A 332 20.49 -16.15 -4.52
CA LEU A 332 21.02 -16.79 -3.31
C LEU A 332 21.68 -15.76 -2.37
N PRO A 333 21.80 -16.07 -1.08
CA PRO A 333 22.54 -15.23 -0.15
C PRO A 333 24.05 -15.24 -0.48
N VAL A 334 24.67 -14.07 -0.38
CA VAL A 334 26.13 -13.91 -0.49
C VAL A 334 26.78 -14.45 0.77
N ILE A 335 27.76 -15.35 0.60
CA ILE A 335 28.59 -15.84 1.71
C ILE A 335 29.44 -14.70 2.31
N ASN A 336 29.50 -14.66 3.64
CA ASN A 336 30.17 -13.58 4.39
C ASN A 336 31.65 -13.37 3.99
N SER A 337 32.37 -14.42 3.60
CA SER A 337 33.78 -14.31 3.18
C SER A 337 34.00 -13.55 1.87
N ARG A 338 32.95 -13.31 1.08
CA ARG A 338 32.99 -12.49 -0.14
C ARG A 338 32.58 -11.04 0.09
N VAL A 339 32.12 -10.69 1.29
CA VAL A 339 31.77 -9.31 1.64
C VAL A 339 33.06 -8.55 1.95
N PRO A 340 33.38 -7.45 1.23
CA PRO A 340 34.61 -6.69 1.47
C PRO A 340 34.52 -5.86 2.75
N GLU A 341 35.68 -5.44 3.25
CA GLU A 341 35.80 -4.49 4.36
C GLU A 341 36.27 -3.10 3.85
N PRO A 342 35.72 -1.98 4.36
CA PRO A 342 34.60 -1.91 5.31
C PRO A 342 33.30 -2.43 4.69
N ARG A 343 32.43 -3.01 5.52
CA ARG A 343 31.15 -3.58 5.08
C ARG A 343 30.34 -2.56 4.24
N PRO A 344 29.96 -2.93 2.99
CA PRO A 344 29.12 -2.12 2.12
C PRO A 344 27.85 -1.59 2.80
N GLY A 345 27.54 -0.30 2.62
CA GLY A 345 26.34 0.34 3.16
C GLY A 345 26.44 0.81 4.61
N GLN A 346 27.59 0.66 5.27
CA GLN A 346 27.87 1.33 6.55
C GLN A 346 28.28 2.79 6.33
N CYS A 347 27.86 3.67 7.25
CA CYS A 347 28.23 5.07 7.19
C CYS A 347 29.66 5.25 7.69
N VAL A 348 30.54 5.70 6.79
CA VAL A 348 31.94 6.02 7.07
C VAL A 348 32.13 7.53 7.13
N ASN A 349 33.20 8.00 7.78
CA ASN A 349 33.50 9.43 7.89
C ASN A 349 33.77 10.09 6.53
N ASN A 350 34.41 9.37 5.61
CA ASN A 350 34.71 9.85 4.27
C ASN A 350 34.41 8.76 3.24
N SER A 351 33.29 8.89 2.52
CA SER A 351 32.90 7.91 1.50
C SER A 351 33.82 7.92 0.28
N LYS A 352 34.59 9.00 0.04
CA LYS A 352 35.52 9.09 -1.10
C LYS A 352 36.75 8.21 -0.93
N SER A 353 37.07 7.81 0.30
CA SER A 353 38.20 6.93 0.61
C SER A 353 37.80 5.45 0.66
N LEU A 354 36.56 5.10 0.28
CA LEU A 354 36.12 3.71 0.23
C LEU A 354 36.92 2.92 -0.82
N PRO A 355 37.37 1.68 -0.50
CA PRO A 355 38.04 0.82 -1.46
C PRO A 355 37.16 0.52 -2.68
N GLN A 356 37.77 0.40 -3.86
CA GLN A 356 37.06 0.07 -5.09
C GLN A 356 36.28 -1.25 -4.99
N ALA A 357 36.80 -2.23 -4.25
CA ALA A 357 36.11 -3.50 -4.01
C ALA A 357 34.76 -3.31 -3.31
N THR A 358 34.69 -2.47 -2.26
CA THR A 358 33.44 -2.12 -1.56
C THR A 358 32.47 -1.38 -2.48
N LEU A 359 32.97 -0.45 -3.31
CA LEU A 359 32.16 0.34 -4.24
C LEU A 359 31.60 -0.49 -5.39
N THR A 360 32.38 -1.44 -5.93
CA THR A 360 31.89 -2.37 -6.94
C THR A 360 30.87 -3.34 -6.34
N PHE A 361 31.17 -3.88 -5.15
CA PHE A 361 30.29 -4.83 -4.47
C PHE A 361 28.90 -4.23 -4.21
N ILE A 362 28.81 -3.02 -3.65
CA ILE A 362 27.50 -2.42 -3.30
C ILE A 362 26.63 -2.14 -4.53
N LYS A 363 27.26 -1.79 -5.66
CA LYS A 363 26.56 -1.57 -6.93
C LYS A 363 25.96 -2.86 -7.49
N GLU A 364 26.66 -3.97 -7.30
CA GLU A 364 26.19 -5.28 -7.77
C GLU A 364 25.20 -5.94 -6.81
N HIS A 365 25.29 -5.62 -5.51
CA HIS A 365 24.53 -6.25 -4.43
C HIS A 365 23.69 -5.25 -3.60
N PRO A 366 22.81 -4.44 -4.21
CA PRO A 366 22.02 -3.46 -3.47
C PRO A 366 20.87 -4.08 -2.66
N LEU A 367 20.50 -5.34 -2.92
CA LEU A 367 19.36 -6.02 -2.31
C LEU A 367 19.81 -6.91 -1.14
N MET A 368 19.16 -6.79 0.02
CA MET A 368 19.34 -7.70 1.14
C MET A 368 18.59 -9.01 0.92
N ASP A 369 19.14 -10.13 1.40
CA ASP A 369 18.51 -11.45 1.24
C ASP A 369 17.30 -11.63 2.15
N LEU A 370 17.41 -11.17 3.40
CA LEU A 370 16.34 -11.22 4.39
C LEU A 370 15.26 -10.17 4.11
N ALA A 371 14.01 -10.53 4.43
CA ALA A 371 12.89 -9.59 4.44
C ALA A 371 12.66 -9.09 5.87
N VAL A 372 12.27 -7.82 6.00
CA VAL A 372 11.87 -7.23 7.29
C VAL A 372 10.55 -7.88 7.72
N PRO A 373 10.51 -8.57 8.87
CA PRO A 373 9.29 -9.21 9.36
C PRO A 373 8.30 -8.18 9.90
N ALA A 374 7.00 -8.50 9.85
CA ALA A 374 6.00 -7.75 10.59
C ALA A 374 6.20 -7.97 12.10
N TYR A 375 6.11 -6.91 12.90
CA TYR A 375 6.41 -6.92 14.33
C TYR A 375 5.59 -7.95 15.12
N PHE A 376 4.30 -8.09 14.81
CA PHE A 376 3.41 -9.06 15.44
C PHE A 376 3.40 -10.44 14.75
N GLY A 377 4.31 -10.68 13.80
CA GLY A 377 4.38 -11.91 13.00
C GLY A 377 3.22 -12.10 12.00
N ARG A 378 2.29 -11.15 11.92
CA ARG A 378 1.12 -11.13 11.03
C ARG A 378 0.60 -9.70 10.86
N PRO A 379 -0.33 -9.43 9.92
CA PRO A 379 -0.98 -8.13 9.83
C PRO A 379 -1.90 -7.88 11.03
N ILE A 380 -2.02 -6.62 11.41
CA ILE A 380 -2.86 -6.15 12.51
C ILE A 380 -4.32 -6.21 12.10
N VAL A 381 -4.64 -5.72 10.90
CA VAL A 381 -5.98 -5.82 10.32
C VAL A 381 -5.88 -6.24 8.87
N VAL A 382 -6.82 -7.09 8.46
CA VAL A 382 -6.98 -7.57 7.09
C VAL A 382 -8.39 -7.27 6.65
N HIS A 383 -8.52 -6.65 5.48
CA HIS A 383 -9.77 -6.44 4.80
C HIS A 383 -9.75 -7.16 3.47
N THR A 384 -10.65 -8.14 3.31
CA THR A 384 -10.90 -8.85 2.06
C THR A 384 -12.30 -8.53 1.55
N GLY A 385 -12.44 -8.22 0.27
CA GLY A 385 -13.73 -7.93 -0.33
C GLY A 385 -13.65 -6.87 -1.42
N PHE A 386 -14.76 -6.69 -2.15
CA PHE A 386 -14.84 -5.78 -3.29
C PHE A 386 -15.36 -4.37 -2.93
N ASN A 387 -15.62 -4.11 -1.65
CA ASN A 387 -16.24 -2.85 -1.21
C ASN A 387 -15.27 -1.66 -1.33
N TYR A 388 -14.04 -1.84 -0.86
CA TYR A 388 -12.99 -0.82 -0.93
C TYR A 388 -11.61 -1.42 -0.64
N ARG A 389 -10.56 -0.67 -0.99
CA ARG A 389 -9.17 -0.94 -0.61
C ARG A 389 -8.65 0.13 0.32
N TYR A 390 -7.72 -0.24 1.19
CA TYR A 390 -7.04 0.73 2.03
C TYR A 390 -6.04 1.57 1.21
N THR A 391 -5.96 2.86 1.55
CA THR A 391 -5.15 3.84 0.83
C THR A 391 -4.10 4.50 1.71
N CYS A 392 -4.47 4.93 2.92
CA CYS A 392 -3.57 5.59 3.87
C CYS A 392 -3.80 5.12 5.31
N VAL A 393 -2.82 5.35 6.19
CA VAL A 393 -2.96 5.14 7.64
C VAL A 393 -2.38 6.33 8.40
N ALA A 394 -3.07 6.75 9.45
CA ALA A 394 -2.57 7.62 10.50
C ALA A 394 -2.75 6.92 11.85
N VAL A 395 -1.92 7.25 12.83
CA VAL A 395 -1.92 6.56 14.14
C VAL A 395 -1.88 7.59 15.25
N ASP A 396 -2.82 7.49 16.20
CA ASP A 396 -2.69 8.10 17.53
C ASP A 396 -2.08 7.04 18.46
N GLY A 397 -0.80 7.19 18.76
CA GLY A 397 -0.03 6.20 19.50
C GLY A 397 -0.20 6.35 21.00
N GLN A 398 -0.19 5.22 21.71
CA GLN A 398 -0.11 5.16 23.17
C GLN A 398 -1.26 5.91 23.89
N VAL A 399 -2.48 5.72 23.40
CA VAL A 399 -3.70 6.20 24.04
C VAL A 399 -3.98 5.33 25.26
N GLU A 400 -3.91 5.94 26.44
CA GLU A 400 -4.24 5.31 27.71
C GLU A 400 -5.74 4.98 27.79
N GLY A 401 -6.10 3.77 28.23
CA GLY A 401 -7.46 3.40 28.62
C GLY A 401 -7.69 3.52 30.13
N VAL A 402 -8.92 3.33 30.60
CA VAL A 402 -9.31 3.42 32.03
C VAL A 402 -8.51 2.45 32.92
N ASN A 403 -8.07 1.33 32.36
CA ASN A 403 -7.25 0.32 33.02
C ASN A 403 -5.75 0.67 33.09
N GLY A 404 -5.33 1.84 32.59
CA GLY A 404 -3.93 2.28 32.52
C GLY A 404 -3.11 1.61 31.42
N LYS A 405 -3.71 0.75 30.58
CA LYS A 405 -3.02 0.16 29.42
C LYS A 405 -2.97 1.15 28.27
N MET A 406 -1.90 1.08 27.47
CA MET A 406 -1.68 1.91 26.29
C MET A 406 -2.09 1.19 25.02
N TYR A 407 -2.81 1.89 24.15
CA TYR A 407 -3.32 1.36 22.88
C TYR A 407 -2.90 2.26 21.72
N ASP A 408 -2.56 1.66 20.59
CA ASP A 408 -2.38 2.42 19.34
C ASP A 408 -3.71 2.40 18.57
N VAL A 409 -4.20 3.59 18.22
CA VAL A 409 -5.45 3.78 17.48
C VAL A 409 -5.11 4.15 16.04
N LEU A 410 -5.51 3.29 15.11
CA LEU A 410 -5.23 3.41 13.69
C LEU A 410 -6.46 4.00 12.98
N PHE A 411 -6.24 5.02 12.16
CA PHE A 411 -7.22 5.59 11.25
C PHE A 411 -6.82 5.24 9.82
N ILE A 412 -7.61 4.40 9.17
CA ILE A 412 -7.29 3.81 7.86
C ILE A 412 -8.22 4.39 6.80
N GLY A 413 -7.67 5.10 5.83
CA GLY A 413 -8.41 5.64 4.70
C GLY A 413 -8.68 4.58 3.63
N THR A 414 -9.74 4.77 2.86
CA THR A 414 -10.13 3.87 1.77
C THR A 414 -10.26 4.59 0.43
N ASP A 415 -10.19 3.82 -0.66
CA ASP A 415 -10.43 4.32 -2.02
C ASP A 415 -11.90 4.70 -2.30
N HIS A 416 -12.82 4.36 -1.39
CA HIS A 416 -14.22 4.74 -1.47
C HIS A 416 -14.63 5.85 -0.49
N GLY A 417 -13.68 6.54 0.16
CA GLY A 417 -14.00 7.71 0.98
C GLY A 417 -14.43 7.39 2.42
N HIS A 418 -14.24 6.15 2.85
CA HIS A 418 -14.38 5.73 4.25
C HIS A 418 -13.08 5.93 5.03
N VAL A 419 -13.22 6.18 6.33
CA VAL A 419 -12.15 6.07 7.33
C VAL A 419 -12.57 4.98 8.33
N VAL A 420 -11.74 3.95 8.46
CA VAL A 420 -11.93 2.84 9.38
C VAL A 420 -11.03 3.06 10.60
N LYS A 421 -11.63 3.14 11.78
CA LYS A 421 -10.92 3.28 13.06
C LYS A 421 -10.72 1.90 13.68
N VAL A 422 -9.47 1.57 13.99
CA VAL A 422 -9.07 0.25 14.49
C VAL A 422 -8.16 0.42 15.70
N VAL A 423 -8.38 -0.36 16.75
CA VAL A 423 -7.50 -0.38 17.92
C VAL A 423 -6.62 -1.62 17.87
N ASN A 424 -5.30 -1.41 17.99
CA ASN A 424 -4.36 -2.50 18.07
C ASN A 424 -4.39 -3.13 19.47
N VAL A 425 -5.15 -4.23 19.61
CA VAL A 425 -5.19 -5.06 20.82
C VAL A 425 -4.15 -6.20 20.81
N ALA A 426 -3.44 -6.39 19.69
CA ALA A 426 -2.44 -7.44 19.55
C ALA A 426 -1.20 -7.21 20.46
N SER A 427 -1.04 -6.00 21.00
CA SER A 427 0.01 -5.63 21.94
C SER A 427 -0.15 -6.22 23.34
N LEU A 428 -1.21 -7.01 23.62
CA LEU A 428 -1.58 -7.42 24.99
C LEU A 428 -1.63 -8.93 25.24
N ARG A 429 -1.78 -9.79 24.22
CA ARG A 429 -1.68 -11.26 24.36
C ARG A 429 -1.24 -11.92 23.05
N ALA A 430 -0.29 -12.85 23.15
CA ALA A 430 -0.07 -13.87 22.13
C ALA A 430 -1.30 -14.79 22.11
N GLU A 431 -1.78 -15.09 20.91
CA GLU A 431 -2.85 -16.05 20.59
C GLU A 431 -4.30 -15.48 20.55
N HIS A 432 -4.77 -15.29 19.31
CA HIS A 432 -6.17 -15.32 18.85
C HIS A 432 -7.11 -14.11 19.06
N GLN A 433 -6.67 -12.96 19.57
CA GLN A 433 -7.52 -11.75 19.51
C GLN A 433 -7.16 -10.88 18.29
N GLY A 434 -8.06 -10.89 17.30
CA GLY A 434 -8.02 -9.99 16.15
C GLY A 434 -8.20 -8.52 16.57
N PRO A 435 -7.90 -7.57 15.68
CA PRO A 435 -8.01 -6.15 15.95
C PRO A 435 -9.46 -5.76 16.30
N ALA A 436 -9.64 -4.79 17.19
CA ALA A 436 -10.95 -4.21 17.44
C ALA A 436 -11.25 -3.16 16.37
N VAL A 437 -12.13 -3.46 15.42
CA VAL A 437 -12.66 -2.45 14.51
C VAL A 437 -13.71 -1.64 15.26
N VAL A 438 -13.39 -0.38 15.54
CA VAL A 438 -14.20 0.51 16.38
C VAL A 438 -15.30 1.16 15.55
N GLU A 439 -14.93 1.77 14.43
CA GLU A 439 -15.87 2.52 13.58
C GLU A 439 -15.49 2.40 12.09
N ASP A 440 -16.49 2.39 11.21
CA ASP A 440 -16.35 2.61 9.76
C ASP A 440 -17.21 3.81 9.37
N VAL A 441 -16.54 4.94 9.09
CA VAL A 441 -17.18 6.24 8.87
C VAL A 441 -17.02 6.67 7.42
N LYS A 442 -18.15 6.95 6.74
CA LYS A 442 -18.13 7.55 5.40
C LYS A 442 -17.83 9.04 5.50
N VAL A 443 -16.59 9.44 5.23
CA VAL A 443 -16.16 10.84 5.26
C VAL A 443 -16.48 11.56 3.96
N PHE A 444 -16.21 10.93 2.82
CA PHE A 444 -16.53 11.47 1.49
C PHE A 444 -17.61 10.62 0.83
N ALA A 445 -18.80 11.18 0.64
CA ALA A 445 -19.89 10.52 -0.05
C ALA A 445 -19.88 10.89 -1.55
N ALA A 446 -20.26 9.93 -2.40
CA ALA A 446 -20.63 10.25 -3.77
C ALA A 446 -21.90 11.12 -3.74
N THR A 447 -21.86 12.24 -4.44
CA THR A 447 -23.00 13.17 -4.56
C THR A 447 -23.50 13.17 -6.00
N LYS A 448 -24.62 13.84 -6.27
CA LYS A 448 -25.10 14.03 -7.66
C LYS A 448 -24.04 14.71 -8.54
N ASP A 449 -23.20 15.57 -7.93
CA ASP A 449 -22.13 16.31 -8.62
C ASP A 449 -20.81 15.54 -8.70
N VAL A 450 -20.59 14.58 -7.81
CA VAL A 450 -19.41 13.69 -7.80
C VAL A 450 -19.89 12.23 -7.77
N PRO A 451 -20.23 11.65 -8.93
CA PRO A 451 -20.87 10.35 -9.01
C PRO A 451 -19.91 9.18 -8.74
N THR A 452 -18.59 9.44 -8.71
CA THR A 452 -17.56 8.45 -8.44
C THR A 452 -17.15 8.43 -6.98
N ALA A 453 -16.69 7.28 -6.50
CA ALA A 453 -16.15 7.15 -5.16
C ALA A 453 -14.91 8.05 -5.01
N VAL A 454 -14.81 8.78 -3.90
CA VAL A 454 -13.73 9.75 -3.64
C VAL A 454 -12.69 9.13 -2.71
N PRO A 455 -11.47 8.80 -3.18
CA PRO A 455 -10.45 8.18 -2.34
C PRO A 455 -9.95 9.10 -1.23
N VAL A 456 -9.81 8.55 -0.03
CA VAL A 456 -9.02 9.19 1.04
C VAL A 456 -7.54 9.10 0.66
N ARG A 457 -6.83 10.22 0.68
CA ARG A 457 -5.42 10.30 0.28
C ARG A 457 -4.47 10.54 1.45
N ASN A 458 -4.91 11.24 2.48
CA ASN A 458 -4.10 11.54 3.66
C ASN A 458 -5.03 11.72 4.87
N ILE A 459 -4.55 11.35 6.05
CA ILE A 459 -5.23 11.53 7.34
C ILE A 459 -4.19 12.12 8.30
N ILE A 460 -4.56 13.15 9.05
CA ILE A 460 -3.76 13.71 10.14
C ILE A 460 -4.58 13.60 11.42
N VAL A 461 -3.96 13.06 12.46
CA VAL A 461 -4.52 13.11 13.82
C VAL A 461 -4.11 14.44 14.44
N GLN A 462 -5.09 15.26 14.82
CA GLN A 462 -4.86 16.55 15.45
C GLN A 462 -5.41 16.50 16.88
N ARG A 463 -4.51 16.54 17.86
CA ARG A 463 -4.85 16.70 19.27
C ARG A 463 -4.54 18.11 19.73
N SER A 464 -5.47 18.74 20.43
CA SER A 464 -5.26 20.10 20.95
C SER A 464 -5.98 20.29 22.28
N ALA A 465 -5.65 21.37 22.99
CA ALA A 465 -6.33 21.71 24.24
C ALA A 465 -7.82 22.05 24.04
N TYR A 466 -8.23 22.39 22.81
CA TYR A 466 -9.57 22.89 22.50
C TYR A 466 -10.45 21.86 21.79
N GLU A 467 -9.86 21.06 20.90
CA GLU A 467 -10.59 20.11 20.05
C GLU A 467 -9.65 18.97 19.60
N ASP A 468 -10.13 17.73 19.73
CA ASP A 468 -9.49 16.52 19.23
C ASP A 468 -10.23 16.06 17.96
N LYS A 469 -9.52 15.99 16.83
CA LYS A 469 -10.11 15.69 15.52
C LYS A 469 -9.14 15.00 14.57
N ILE A 470 -9.68 14.42 13.51
CA ILE A 470 -8.92 13.97 12.35
C ILE A 470 -9.17 14.88 11.16
N ILE A 471 -8.10 15.26 10.46
CA ILE A 471 -8.17 15.98 9.20
C ILE A 471 -7.98 14.96 8.08
N VAL A 472 -9.01 14.80 7.25
CA VAL A 472 -9.09 13.80 6.19
C VAL A 472 -9.07 14.52 4.85
N ALA A 473 -8.10 14.19 4.00
CA ALA A 473 -7.92 14.84 2.71
C ALA A 473 -8.19 13.89 1.53
N SER A 474 -8.95 14.38 0.57
CA SER A 474 -9.12 13.80 -0.75
C SER A 474 -8.37 14.63 -1.80
N GLN A 475 -8.63 14.37 -3.09
CA GLN A 475 -8.05 15.13 -4.19
C GLN A 475 -8.71 16.51 -4.38
N SER A 476 -9.95 16.71 -3.90
CA SER A 476 -10.77 17.91 -4.16
C SER A 476 -11.28 18.60 -2.90
N GLU A 477 -11.21 17.93 -1.75
CA GLU A 477 -11.79 18.43 -0.50
C GLU A 477 -11.02 17.89 0.71
N ILE A 478 -10.94 18.71 1.76
CA ILE A 478 -10.43 18.35 3.08
C ILE A 478 -11.53 18.54 4.11
N ARG A 479 -11.73 17.56 5.00
CA ARG A 479 -12.72 17.59 6.08
C ARG A 479 -12.06 17.40 7.44
N ALA A 480 -12.55 18.10 8.45
CA ALA A 480 -12.25 17.80 9.84
C ALA A 480 -13.42 17.05 10.48
N VAL A 481 -13.15 15.88 11.06
CA VAL A 481 -14.13 14.99 11.69
C VAL A 481 -13.71 14.75 13.15
N PRO A 482 -14.64 14.64 14.11
CA PRO A 482 -14.29 14.31 15.50
C PRO A 482 -13.41 13.05 15.61
N LEU A 483 -12.50 13.03 16.60
CA LEU A 483 -11.60 11.88 16.82
C LEU A 483 -12.35 10.64 17.35
N PHE A 484 -13.45 10.86 18.06
CA PHE A 484 -14.27 9.86 18.72
C PHE A 484 -15.72 10.34 18.82
N HIS A 485 -16.66 9.40 18.93
CA HIS A 485 -18.09 9.68 18.97
C HIS A 485 -18.77 9.08 20.21
N CYS A 486 -18.18 9.29 21.40
CA CYS A 486 -18.67 8.70 22.65
C CYS A 486 -20.15 9.02 22.91
N ASP A 487 -20.59 10.24 22.58
CA ASP A 487 -21.96 10.70 22.79
C ASP A 487 -23.01 9.90 21.99
N LEU A 488 -22.62 9.14 20.96
CA LEU A 488 -23.54 8.27 20.22
C LEU A 488 -24.02 7.09 21.07
N ALA A 489 -23.19 6.59 21.99
CA ALA A 489 -23.57 5.52 22.89
C ALA A 489 -24.44 6.04 24.05
N LYS A 490 -25.70 5.59 24.09
CA LYS A 490 -26.68 6.04 25.08
C LYS A 490 -26.80 5.12 26.30
N THR A 491 -26.28 3.90 26.21
CA THR A 491 -26.30 2.93 27.31
C THR A 491 -24.88 2.49 27.68
N CYS A 492 -24.71 1.94 28.89
CA CYS A 492 -23.44 1.39 29.35
C CYS A 492 -22.94 0.29 28.40
N VAL A 493 -23.85 -0.60 27.97
CA VAL A 493 -23.54 -1.69 27.06
C VAL A 493 -23.05 -1.15 25.71
N ASP A 494 -23.74 -0.17 25.14
CA ASP A 494 -23.33 0.43 23.86
C ASP A 494 -21.95 1.11 23.98
N CYS A 495 -21.71 1.83 25.07
CA CYS A 495 -20.46 2.55 25.29
C CYS A 495 -19.26 1.60 25.39
N VAL A 496 -19.43 0.49 26.11
CA VAL A 496 -18.37 -0.53 26.22
C VAL A 496 -18.19 -1.30 24.89
N ARG A 497 -19.28 -1.53 24.15
CA ARG A 497 -19.24 -2.18 22.82
C ARG A 497 -18.53 -1.34 21.76
N LEU A 498 -18.43 -0.02 21.92
CA LEU A 498 -17.60 0.81 21.04
C LEU A 498 -16.14 0.34 21.02
N ARG A 499 -15.65 -0.22 22.13
CA ARG A 499 -14.24 -0.64 22.31
C ARG A 499 -13.24 0.48 21.99
N ASP A 500 -13.68 1.73 22.17
CA ASP A 500 -12.91 2.92 21.89
C ASP A 500 -12.12 3.35 23.14
N PRO A 501 -10.78 3.43 23.11
CA PRO A 501 -9.99 3.87 24.27
C PRO A 501 -10.29 5.30 24.71
N TYR A 502 -10.84 6.16 23.84
CA TYR A 502 -11.23 7.50 24.25
C TYR A 502 -12.53 7.50 25.07
N CYS A 503 -13.40 6.48 24.93
CA CYS A 503 -14.74 6.49 25.51
C CYS A 503 -14.85 5.56 26.72
N ALA A 504 -15.46 6.06 27.80
CA ALA A 504 -15.85 5.22 28.94
C ALA A 504 -17.23 5.64 29.46
N TRP A 505 -17.94 4.68 30.06
CA TRP A 505 -19.23 4.94 30.67
C TRP A 505 -19.07 5.45 32.09
N SER A 506 -19.62 6.63 32.38
CA SER A 506 -19.68 7.20 33.73
C SER A 506 -20.86 6.62 34.50
N LEU A 507 -20.58 5.93 35.61
CA LEU A 507 -21.63 5.41 36.51
C LEU A 507 -22.40 6.53 37.21
N ASN A 508 -21.73 7.66 37.47
CA ASN A 508 -22.30 8.81 38.17
C ASN A 508 -23.20 9.62 37.24
N GLU A 509 -22.72 9.94 36.04
CA GLU A 509 -23.46 10.77 35.07
C GLU A 509 -24.43 9.96 34.20
N ARG A 510 -24.31 8.63 34.20
CA ARG A 510 -25.07 7.72 33.34
C ARG A 510 -25.00 8.10 31.86
N ARG A 511 -23.79 8.43 31.39
CA ARG A 511 -23.50 8.70 29.97
C ARG A 511 -22.13 8.15 29.57
N CYS A 512 -21.95 7.91 28.28
CA CYS A 512 -20.65 7.65 27.68
C CYS A 512 -19.89 8.97 27.48
N THR A 513 -18.64 9.06 27.92
CA THR A 513 -17.84 10.29 27.85
C THR A 513 -16.35 10.02 27.63
N GLU A 514 -15.70 10.99 27.03
CA GLU A 514 -14.27 11.17 26.89
C GLU A 514 -13.56 11.63 28.17
N LYS A 515 -14.29 12.21 29.13
CA LYS A 515 -13.75 12.84 30.35
C LYS A 515 -13.51 11.84 31.48
N TRP A 516 -13.10 10.61 31.15
CA TRP A 516 -12.93 9.53 32.12
C TRP A 516 -11.72 9.70 33.04
N ARG A 517 -10.69 10.44 32.60
CA ARG A 517 -9.46 10.68 33.37
C ARG A 517 -9.67 11.44 34.69
N ARG A 518 -10.78 12.18 34.84
CA ARG A 518 -11.06 12.97 36.05
C ARG A 518 -11.43 12.09 37.24
N ASP A 519 -12.08 10.95 36.98
CA ASP A 519 -12.46 9.98 38.00
C ASP A 519 -12.48 8.56 37.41
N PRO A 520 -11.30 7.94 37.20
CA PRO A 520 -11.22 6.63 36.54
C PRO A 520 -11.95 5.52 37.30
N LYS A 521 -12.15 5.66 38.62
CA LYS A 521 -12.77 4.64 39.47
C LYS A 521 -14.27 4.49 39.22
N SER A 522 -14.94 5.57 38.81
CA SER A 522 -16.38 5.57 38.47
C SER A 522 -16.65 5.31 36.98
N MET A 523 -15.60 4.98 36.22
CA MET A 523 -15.67 4.76 34.78
C MET A 523 -15.67 3.27 34.44
N VAL A 524 -16.40 2.91 33.39
CA VAL A 524 -16.55 1.54 32.91
C VAL A 524 -16.13 1.48 31.45
N GLN A 525 -15.11 0.66 31.16
CA GLN A 525 -14.55 0.47 29.82
C GLN A 525 -13.94 -0.93 29.71
N ASN A 526 -14.08 -1.57 28.55
CA ASN A 526 -13.36 -2.80 28.20
C ASN A 526 -13.12 -2.85 26.68
N ILE A 527 -11.90 -2.50 26.27
CA ILE A 527 -11.48 -2.43 24.86
C ILE A 527 -11.23 -3.82 24.27
N GLU A 528 -10.76 -4.77 25.09
CA GLU A 528 -10.36 -6.11 24.65
C GLU A 528 -11.56 -7.00 24.33
N GLU A 529 -12.61 -6.94 25.15
CA GLU A 529 -13.76 -7.83 25.02
C GLU A 529 -15.04 -7.12 24.55
N GLY A 530 -15.11 -5.79 24.68
CA GLY A 530 -16.35 -5.04 24.38
C GLY A 530 -17.49 -5.36 25.35
N PHE A 531 -17.18 -5.92 26.52
CA PHE A 531 -18.14 -6.26 27.57
C PHE A 531 -17.60 -5.91 28.96
N HIS A 532 -18.48 -5.46 29.86
CA HIS A 532 -18.10 -5.19 31.25
C HIS A 532 -19.26 -5.50 32.21
N GLU A 533 -19.00 -6.27 33.27
CA GLU A 533 -20.01 -6.79 34.21
C GLU A 533 -20.85 -5.69 34.87
N LYS A 534 -20.22 -4.56 35.25
CA LYS A 534 -20.90 -3.37 35.81
C LYS A 534 -21.97 -2.74 34.91
N CYS A 535 -21.99 -3.03 33.60
CA CYS A 535 -23.08 -2.58 32.72
C CYS A 535 -24.36 -3.41 32.89
N GLY A 536 -24.34 -4.45 33.72
CA GLY A 536 -25.42 -5.39 33.89
C GLY A 536 -25.47 -6.42 32.77
N VAL A 537 -26.03 -7.59 33.06
CA VAL A 537 -26.30 -8.63 32.07
C VAL A 537 -27.61 -8.27 31.36
N SER A 538 -27.56 -7.41 30.35
CA SER A 538 -28.66 -7.39 29.36
C SER A 538 -28.51 -8.63 28.49
N GLY A 539 -29.09 -9.73 28.98
CA GLY A 539 -29.16 -11.02 28.32
C GLY A 539 -28.03 -11.96 28.68
N LYS A 540 -28.31 -12.92 29.58
CA LYS A 540 -27.87 -14.28 29.29
C LYS A 540 -28.41 -14.55 27.89
N LEU A 541 -27.55 -14.61 26.87
CA LEU A 541 -27.82 -15.54 25.80
C LEU A 541 -27.86 -16.90 26.49
N ASN A 542 -29.06 -17.30 26.89
CA ASN A 542 -29.36 -18.72 26.99
C ASN A 542 -28.87 -19.30 25.68
N ARG A 543 -27.98 -20.27 25.80
CA ARG A 543 -27.29 -20.93 24.71
C ARG A 543 -28.25 -21.80 23.87
N ASP A 544 -29.55 -21.50 23.90
CA ASP A 544 -30.65 -22.30 23.36
C ASP A 544 -31.83 -21.49 22.78
N ASP A 545 -31.77 -20.17 22.62
CA ASP A 545 -32.87 -19.45 21.95
C ASP A 545 -32.38 -18.46 20.89
N ARG A 546 -32.31 -18.97 19.66
CA ARG A 546 -32.13 -18.19 18.43
C ARG A 546 -33.50 -17.68 18.00
N SER A 547 -33.85 -16.48 18.46
CA SER A 547 -34.91 -15.68 17.84
C SER A 547 -34.28 -14.38 17.33
N ASP A 548 -34.08 -14.35 16.02
CA ASP A 548 -33.64 -13.18 15.27
C ASP A 548 -34.68 -12.06 15.44
N THR A 549 -34.25 -10.93 16.02
CA THR A 549 -34.97 -9.67 15.83
C THR A 549 -33.99 -8.52 15.74
N TYR A 550 -33.37 -8.39 14.57
CA TYR A 550 -32.83 -7.11 14.09
C TYR A 550 -33.34 -6.85 12.69
N PHE A 551 -34.10 -5.75 12.57
CA PHE A 551 -34.46 -5.13 11.30
C PHE A 551 -33.19 -4.72 10.56
N SER A 552 -32.77 -5.57 9.62
CA SER A 552 -31.93 -5.18 8.50
C SER A 552 -32.57 -5.80 7.27
N THR A 553 -33.12 -4.96 6.39
CA THR A 553 -33.58 -5.35 5.06
C THR A 553 -32.39 -5.76 4.22
N SER A 554 -31.91 -6.96 4.48
CA SER A 554 -31.12 -7.76 3.57
C SER A 554 -31.93 -9.02 3.34
N HIS A 555 -32.33 -9.27 2.09
CA HIS A 555 -32.98 -10.52 1.72
C HIS A 555 -31.99 -11.67 1.93
N LEU A 556 -31.94 -12.21 3.14
CA LEU A 556 -31.35 -13.52 3.40
C LEU A 556 -32.30 -14.55 2.80
N TYR A 557 -31.92 -15.11 1.66
CA TYR A 557 -32.54 -16.33 1.16
C TYR A 557 -32.19 -17.45 2.14
N THR A 558 -33.20 -18.11 2.69
CA THR A 558 -33.01 -19.31 3.51
C THR A 558 -32.33 -20.40 2.66
N PRO A 559 -31.63 -21.37 3.28
CA PRO A 559 -31.05 -22.52 2.57
C PRO A 559 -32.09 -23.25 1.71
N GLU A 560 -33.34 -23.27 2.17
CA GLU A 560 -34.49 -23.80 1.44
C GLU A 560 -34.82 -22.96 0.19
N THR A 561 -34.76 -21.63 0.29
CA THR A 561 -35.02 -20.77 -0.87
C THR A 561 -33.90 -20.87 -1.92
N LEU A 562 -32.64 -21.02 -1.49
CA LEU A 562 -31.53 -21.30 -2.39
C LEU A 562 -31.67 -22.69 -3.04
N ALA A 563 -32.06 -23.71 -2.27
CA ALA A 563 -32.30 -25.05 -2.80
C ALA A 563 -33.45 -25.04 -3.83
N ILE A 564 -34.54 -24.32 -3.56
CA ILE A 564 -35.66 -24.13 -4.49
C ILE A 564 -35.19 -23.37 -5.73
N ALA A 565 -34.41 -22.30 -5.60
CA ALA A 565 -33.91 -21.52 -6.73
C ALA A 565 -32.95 -22.34 -7.63
N VAL A 566 -32.05 -23.11 -7.03
CA VAL A 566 -31.11 -23.97 -7.77
C VAL A 566 -31.83 -25.13 -8.43
N THR A 567 -32.74 -25.82 -7.73
CA THR A 567 -33.52 -26.91 -8.32
C THR A 567 -34.44 -26.43 -9.43
N THR A 568 -35.12 -25.30 -9.25
CA THR A 568 -35.94 -24.70 -10.31
C THR A 568 -35.10 -24.22 -11.48
N SER A 569 -33.93 -23.64 -11.27
CA SER A 569 -33.02 -23.23 -12.35
C SER A 569 -32.48 -24.43 -13.15
N ILE A 570 -32.17 -25.55 -12.48
CA ILE A 570 -31.70 -26.78 -13.15
C ILE A 570 -32.84 -27.40 -13.96
N VAL A 571 -34.03 -27.54 -13.38
CA VAL A 571 -35.19 -28.12 -14.06
C VAL A 571 -35.60 -27.27 -15.26
N THR A 572 -35.65 -25.95 -15.11
CA THR A 572 -35.99 -25.04 -16.21
C THR A 572 -34.93 -25.09 -17.32
N SER A 573 -33.64 -25.11 -16.97
CA SER A 573 -32.56 -25.24 -17.97
C SER A 573 -32.62 -26.57 -18.72
N LEU A 574 -32.94 -27.68 -18.03
CA LEU A 574 -33.10 -28.99 -18.65
C LEU A 574 -34.32 -29.05 -19.56
N VAL A 575 -35.46 -28.49 -19.14
CA VAL A 575 -36.68 -28.47 -19.96
C VAL A 575 -36.49 -27.57 -21.18
N VAL A 576 -35.92 -26.37 -21.01
CA VAL A 576 -35.64 -25.47 -22.13
C VAL A 576 -34.61 -26.09 -23.06
N GLY A 577 -33.51 -26.65 -22.54
CA GLY A 577 -32.50 -27.34 -23.34
C GLY A 577 -33.06 -28.55 -24.11
N PHE A 578 -33.93 -29.35 -23.47
CA PHE A 578 -34.62 -30.46 -24.13
C PHE A 578 -35.59 -29.98 -25.20
N MET A 579 -36.39 -28.95 -24.94
CA MET A 579 -37.33 -28.41 -25.92
C MET A 579 -36.60 -27.76 -27.10
N SER A 580 -35.57 -26.96 -26.85
CA SER A 580 -34.72 -26.39 -27.89
C SER A 580 -34.02 -27.47 -28.71
N GLY A 581 -33.44 -28.49 -28.05
CA GLY A 581 -32.81 -29.63 -28.69
C GLY A 581 -33.79 -30.50 -29.48
N TYR A 582 -35.00 -30.71 -28.96
CA TYR A 582 -36.07 -31.46 -29.63
C TYR A 582 -36.60 -30.71 -30.86
N ILE A 583 -36.77 -29.39 -30.77
CA ILE A 583 -37.14 -28.55 -31.92
C ILE A 583 -36.04 -28.59 -32.98
N PHE A 584 -34.76 -28.48 -32.59
CA PHE A 584 -33.64 -28.59 -33.52
C PHE A 584 -33.55 -29.98 -34.15
N ALA A 585 -33.71 -31.04 -33.37
CA ALA A 585 -33.70 -32.42 -33.86
C ALA A 585 -34.87 -32.70 -34.81
N LYS A 586 -36.07 -32.18 -34.53
CA LYS A 586 -37.24 -32.32 -35.40
C LYS A 586 -37.09 -31.54 -36.70
N ARG A 587 -36.40 -30.39 -36.67
CA ARG A 587 -36.09 -29.59 -37.86
C ARG A 587 -34.99 -30.20 -38.73
N TYR A 588 -34.03 -30.92 -38.13
CA TYR A 588 -32.95 -31.58 -38.85
C TYR A 588 -33.35 -32.97 -39.41
N ARG A 589 -34.35 -33.61 -38.81
CA ARG A 589 -34.85 -34.93 -39.24
C ARG A 589 -35.80 -34.89 -40.44
N SER A 590 -36.13 -33.70 -40.98
CA SER A 590 -36.94 -33.59 -42.21
C SER A 590 -36.14 -33.31 -43.48
N GLU A 591 -34.80 -33.18 -43.42
CA GLU A 591 -33.98 -32.84 -44.60
C GLU A 591 -32.98 -33.92 -45.03
N ILE A 592 -32.93 -35.10 -44.39
CA ILE A 592 -31.98 -36.15 -44.80
C ILE A 592 -32.65 -37.53 -44.74
N GLU A 593 -33.42 -37.85 -45.79
CA GLU A 593 -33.57 -39.21 -46.30
C GLU A 593 -33.41 -39.17 -47.84
N CYS A 594 -32.24 -39.68 -48.28
CA CYS A 594 -31.84 -40.18 -49.60
C CYS A 594 -31.95 -39.27 -50.85
N ASP A 595 -30.79 -38.90 -51.43
CA ASP A 595 -30.41 -39.49 -52.73
C ASP A 595 -28.89 -39.39 -53.02
N THR A 596 -28.42 -40.30 -53.88
CA THR A 596 -27.05 -40.85 -54.01
C THR A 596 -26.07 -40.08 -54.92
N GLY A 597 -24.83 -39.82 -54.42
CA GLY A 597 -23.50 -39.68 -55.07
C GLY A 597 -23.27 -38.94 -56.43
N PRO A 598 -22.03 -38.87 -56.96
CA PRO A 598 -20.76 -38.46 -56.34
C PRO A 598 -20.03 -37.32 -57.13
N ILE A 599 -18.97 -36.73 -56.54
CA ILE A 599 -17.91 -35.90 -57.18
C ILE A 599 -18.36 -34.51 -57.70
N ASP A 600 -18.00 -33.40 -57.04
CA ASP A 600 -16.86 -32.55 -57.43
C ASP A 600 -16.79 -31.23 -56.61
N ASP A 601 -15.56 -30.76 -56.51
CA ASP A 601 -15.13 -29.35 -56.46
C ASP A 601 -15.01 -28.51 -55.16
N TYR A 602 -13.86 -27.84 -55.20
CA TYR A 602 -13.19 -26.93 -54.30
C TYR A 602 -13.89 -25.56 -54.23
N ARG A 603 -13.54 -24.77 -53.19
CA ARG A 603 -13.74 -23.31 -53.01
C ARG A 603 -15.13 -22.81 -52.58
N ARG A 604 -15.20 -22.41 -51.31
CA ARG A 604 -15.53 -21.04 -50.83
C ARG A 604 -15.73 -21.11 -49.32
N TYR A 605 -14.93 -20.40 -48.54
CA TYR A 605 -15.28 -19.71 -47.29
C TYR A 605 -13.99 -19.30 -46.53
N VAL A 606 -13.24 -18.38 -47.13
CA VAL A 606 -12.40 -17.41 -46.41
C VAL A 606 -12.73 -16.07 -47.05
N ASP A 607 -13.82 -15.43 -46.61
CA ASP A 607 -14.04 -13.98 -46.78
C ASP A 607 -15.31 -13.53 -46.05
N VAL A 608 -15.23 -13.37 -44.73
CA VAL A 608 -16.12 -12.47 -43.98
C VAL A 608 -15.29 -11.80 -42.88
N SER A 609 -14.32 -11.00 -43.29
CA SER A 609 -13.60 -10.07 -42.42
C SER A 609 -13.16 -8.88 -43.26
N ARG A 610 -14.14 -8.14 -43.79
CA ARG A 610 -14.02 -6.77 -44.31
C ARG A 610 -15.39 -6.30 -44.79
N MET A 611 -16.18 -5.77 -43.85
CA MET A 611 -17.39 -5.01 -44.19
C MET A 611 -17.53 -3.85 -43.20
N THR A 612 -16.53 -2.97 -43.20
CA THR A 612 -16.62 -1.60 -42.69
C THR A 612 -15.60 -0.76 -43.42
N SER A 613 -16.00 -0.13 -44.53
CA SER A 613 -15.60 1.21 -44.98
C SER A 613 -15.69 1.31 -46.51
N ASP A 614 -16.83 1.75 -47.01
CA ASP A 614 -16.92 2.38 -48.33
C ASP A 614 -17.63 3.71 -48.15
N ILE A 615 -16.86 4.80 -47.95
CA ILE A 615 -17.20 6.14 -48.44
C ILE A 615 -15.88 6.82 -48.87
N ALA A 616 -15.86 7.21 -50.16
CA ALA A 616 -14.99 8.16 -50.84
C ALA A 616 -13.55 7.74 -51.23
N GLY A 617 -13.39 7.36 -52.50
CA GLY A 617 -13.02 8.32 -53.55
C GLY A 617 -11.53 8.73 -53.67
N ASP A 618 -10.81 7.92 -54.46
CA ASP A 618 -10.09 8.31 -55.69
C ASP A 618 -8.66 8.94 -55.67
N TYR A 619 -7.88 8.44 -56.64
CA TYR A 619 -6.59 8.90 -57.23
C TYR A 619 -5.19 8.58 -56.61
N SER A 620 -4.59 7.52 -57.18
CA SER A 620 -3.25 7.41 -57.84
C SER A 620 -1.91 7.61 -57.08
N THR A 621 -1.24 6.46 -56.80
CA THR A 621 0.12 5.96 -57.17
C THR A 621 1.38 6.88 -57.22
N PRO A 622 2.63 6.33 -57.24
CA PRO A 622 3.26 5.32 -56.36
C PRO A 622 4.73 5.67 -55.97
N THR A 623 5.33 5.01 -54.96
CA THR A 623 6.78 4.65 -54.96
C THR A 623 7.17 3.69 -53.82
N THR A 624 7.54 2.48 -54.23
CA THR A 624 8.71 1.64 -53.84
C THR A 624 9.36 1.77 -52.44
N TYR A 625 9.42 0.68 -51.66
CA TYR A 625 10.68 -0.05 -51.31
C TYR A 625 10.43 -1.25 -50.37
N LYS A 626 11.21 -2.32 -50.58
CA LYS A 626 11.19 -3.65 -49.94
C LYS A 626 11.74 -3.65 -48.49
N SER A 627 11.28 -4.60 -47.67
CA SER A 627 12.16 -5.32 -46.72
C SER A 627 11.63 -6.72 -46.41
N ASN A 628 12.53 -7.70 -46.53
CA ASN A 628 12.38 -9.11 -46.16
C ASN A 628 12.38 -9.31 -44.64
N TYR A 629 11.66 -10.31 -44.13
CA TYR A 629 12.14 -11.24 -43.10
C TYR A 629 11.40 -12.59 -43.22
N ALA A 630 12.18 -13.68 -43.23
CA ALA A 630 11.75 -15.06 -43.36
C ALA A 630 11.46 -15.71 -41.99
N LEU A 631 10.50 -16.63 -41.96
CA LEU A 631 10.13 -17.48 -40.81
C LEU A 631 10.76 -18.88 -40.93
N PRO A 632 11.14 -19.55 -39.83
CA PRO A 632 11.52 -20.97 -39.81
C PRO A 632 10.29 -21.91 -39.58
N PRO A 633 10.41 -23.23 -39.84
CA PRO A 633 9.27 -24.09 -40.14
C PRO A 633 8.69 -24.89 -38.96
N ASN A 634 7.46 -25.37 -39.22
CA ASN A 634 6.57 -26.25 -38.46
C ASN A 634 7.21 -27.43 -37.69
N VAL A 635 6.71 -27.68 -36.48
CA VAL A 635 6.82 -28.98 -35.77
C VAL A 635 5.42 -29.45 -35.37
N GLY A 636 5.13 -30.70 -35.73
CA GLY A 636 3.82 -31.33 -35.68
C GLY A 636 3.27 -31.67 -34.28
N THR A 637 1.96 -31.90 -34.28
CA THR A 637 1.08 -32.22 -33.17
C THR A 637 1.26 -33.65 -32.65
N ARG A 638 1.34 -33.82 -31.33
CA ARG A 638 1.09 -35.10 -30.63
C ARG A 638 0.15 -34.87 -29.44
N PRO A 639 -0.78 -35.80 -29.14
CA PRO A 639 -1.80 -35.63 -28.11
C PRO A 639 -1.23 -35.85 -26.70
N MET A 640 -1.62 -34.99 -25.74
CA MET A 640 -1.32 -35.12 -24.31
C MET A 640 -2.45 -35.87 -23.60
N ASN A 641 -2.13 -37.00 -22.97
CA ASN A 641 -3.00 -37.73 -22.04
C ASN A 641 -2.99 -37.05 -20.66
N LEU A 642 -4.16 -36.70 -20.13
CA LEU A 642 -4.33 -36.22 -18.76
C LEU A 642 -4.34 -37.42 -17.79
N VAL A 643 -3.41 -37.46 -16.84
CA VAL A 643 -3.46 -38.40 -15.70
C VAL A 643 -3.83 -37.60 -14.44
N LEU A 644 -5.03 -37.88 -13.90
CA LEU A 644 -5.49 -37.43 -12.59
C LEU A 644 -4.85 -38.28 -11.50
N ASN A 645 -4.09 -37.66 -10.59
CA ASN A 645 -3.54 -38.36 -9.41
C ASN A 645 -4.49 -38.19 -8.21
N LYS A 646 -4.99 -39.30 -7.69
CA LYS A 646 -5.91 -39.39 -6.54
C LYS A 646 -5.09 -39.57 -5.26
N SER A 647 -5.33 -38.75 -4.25
CA SER A 647 -4.69 -38.83 -2.93
C SER A 647 -5.18 -40.06 -2.15
N GLY A 648 -4.24 -40.81 -1.55
CA GLY A 648 -4.50 -41.95 -0.68
C GLY A 648 -4.69 -41.54 0.79
N GLU A 649 -5.55 -42.29 1.49
CA GLU A 649 -5.87 -42.16 2.92
C GLU A 649 -4.72 -42.62 3.84
N PRO A 650 -4.65 -42.13 5.09
CA PRO A 650 -3.61 -42.50 6.05
C PRO A 650 -3.99 -43.73 6.89
N THR A 651 -3.05 -44.67 7.04
CA THR A 651 -3.16 -45.77 8.01
C THR A 651 -2.55 -45.38 9.36
N HIS A 652 -3.37 -45.44 10.41
CA HIS A 652 -2.94 -45.47 11.81
C HIS A 652 -2.46 -46.88 12.18
N ASN A 653 -1.31 -47.00 12.87
CA ASN A 653 -1.17 -47.81 14.11
C ASN A 653 0.26 -47.78 14.70
N LEU A 654 0.33 -47.22 15.92
CA LEU A 654 1.02 -47.68 17.14
C LEU A 654 2.48 -48.22 17.07
N SER A 655 3.41 -47.50 17.72
CA SER A 655 3.92 -47.87 19.07
C SER A 655 5.09 -47.00 19.54
N HIS A 656 4.96 -46.45 20.75
CA HIS A 656 6.05 -45.97 21.63
C HIS A 656 6.73 -47.21 22.31
N PRO A 657 7.92 -47.14 22.97
CA PRO A 657 8.27 -46.07 23.91
C PRO A 657 9.77 -45.72 24.16
N SER A 658 9.93 -44.62 24.93
CA SER A 658 10.95 -44.35 25.98
C SER A 658 12.43 -44.05 25.65
N SER A 659 12.80 -42.81 26.02
CA SER A 659 13.91 -42.38 26.90
C SER A 659 15.33 -42.89 26.68
N ILE A 660 16.29 -41.95 26.57
CA ILE A 660 17.38 -41.74 27.55
C ILE A 660 18.13 -40.44 27.23
N GLN A 661 18.51 -39.77 28.31
CA GLN A 661 19.30 -38.54 28.39
C GLN A 661 20.80 -38.72 28.09
N LEU A 662 21.44 -37.56 27.89
CA LEU A 662 22.74 -37.13 28.43
C LEU A 662 23.97 -37.10 27.48
N SER A 663 24.44 -35.85 27.33
CA SER A 663 25.82 -35.36 27.48
C SER A 663 26.92 -35.69 26.47
N ASN A 664 27.44 -34.61 25.88
CA ASN A 664 28.85 -34.23 25.69
C ASN A 664 29.89 -35.34 25.44
N MET A 665 30.53 -35.29 24.27
CA MET A 665 31.99 -35.11 24.23
C MET A 665 32.49 -34.66 22.86
N SER A 666 33.36 -33.67 22.92
CA SER A 666 34.17 -33.10 21.86
C SER A 666 35.37 -33.98 21.48
N SER A 667 35.88 -33.72 20.26
CA SER A 667 37.24 -33.97 19.73
C SER A 667 37.49 -35.31 19.01
N LEU A 668 37.78 -35.26 17.70
CA LEU A 668 39.14 -35.33 17.14
C LEU A 668 39.15 -35.39 15.59
N GLN A 669 39.95 -34.49 15.03
CA GLN A 669 40.87 -34.59 13.88
C GLN A 669 40.42 -35.05 12.48
N GLU A 670 40.80 -34.16 11.55
CA GLU A 670 41.12 -34.28 10.13
C GLU A 670 41.47 -35.67 9.57
N SER A 671 40.86 -36.04 8.44
CA SER A 671 41.59 -36.67 7.34
C SER A 671 40.92 -36.40 5.98
N LYS A 672 41.77 -36.43 4.94
CA LYS A 672 41.57 -35.93 3.58
C LYS A 672 40.68 -36.81 2.69
N SER A 673 40.04 -36.12 1.73
CA SER A 673 39.72 -36.53 0.35
C SER A 673 39.04 -37.88 0.09
N THR A 674 37.82 -37.86 -0.47
CA THR A 674 37.48 -38.62 -1.68
C THR A 674 36.28 -37.95 -2.39
N MET A 675 36.44 -37.62 -3.67
CA MET A 675 35.32 -37.24 -4.54
C MET A 675 34.33 -38.39 -4.65
N GLN A 676 33.06 -38.15 -4.34
CA GLN A 676 31.97 -38.98 -4.85
C GLN A 676 30.89 -38.12 -5.50
N LYS A 677 30.80 -38.28 -6.82
CA LYS A 677 29.64 -37.88 -7.64
C LYS A 677 28.42 -38.62 -7.10
N VAL A 678 27.40 -37.89 -6.68
CA VAL A 678 26.05 -38.46 -6.49
C VAL A 678 25.06 -37.71 -7.37
N LYS A 679 24.40 -38.50 -8.22
CA LYS A 679 23.32 -38.14 -9.14
C LYS A 679 22.25 -37.35 -8.41
N LYS A 680 21.88 -36.18 -8.98
CA LYS A 680 20.61 -35.51 -8.70
C LYS A 680 19.47 -36.44 -9.11
N ILE A 681 18.64 -36.82 -8.14
CA ILE A 681 17.28 -37.30 -8.37
C ILE A 681 16.39 -36.14 -7.91
N TYR A 682 15.64 -35.58 -8.85
CA TYR A 682 14.62 -34.57 -8.56
C TYR A 682 13.35 -35.31 -8.12
N LEU A 683 12.77 -34.89 -7.00
CA LEU A 683 11.34 -35.02 -6.71
C LEU A 683 10.74 -33.62 -6.77
#